data_AF-A0A1S9RSI8-F1
#
_entry.id   AF-A0A1S9RSI8-F1
#
_cell.length_a   1.000
_cell.length_b   1.000
_cell.length_c   1.000
_cell.angle_alpha   90.00
_cell.angle_beta   90.00
_cell.angle_gamma   90.00
#
_symmetry.space_group_name_H-M   'P 1'
#
loop_
_entity.id
_entity.type
_entity.pdbx_description
1 polymer ?
#
loop_
_entity_poly.entity_id
_entity_poly.type
_entity_poly.pdbx_seq_one_letter_code
_entity_poly.pdbx_strand_id
1 'polypeptide(L)'
;MAAKNTLSPTPLLSEKHNGIPARLFAKAQQAKSAIFNIATKSPSNRKQVAIPQGVGENVFHKAIKELGAELGKEHVELVTKLVDGWYMENPNTHDAMHVSQEDDFVASAIVYPGTTEEVQTIVRWANKHRIPISPISIGRNYGYGGAAPRVRGAVVIDLGRRMNRILDINSDDCTCLVEPGVTYFALYEEIQARGLKNLWVDVPDIGGGSVLGNAMDRGVGYTPYGDHWMMHSGMEVVLPTGEVIRTGMGALPGNNSWQLFPYGFGPTADGIFSQSNMGIVTKMGFGLMPNPGGYESYLYTFPKEEDLAQLIEIIRPLRIAMILENVAQLRHISMQVALEGKPRSAYYNGKGRVPDKIIHDAAKAHAQGDCAWLYYGMAYGPQEIRTYKLDIIHKEFMKIPGARRIDPSSLPTDDYFWVRDRVASGVPDLEELRWVNWHPNGGHVAFSPVSPVRGRDATALFEIARRRCDEFDLDIFPTFVVGLREMHLIVEIVFNRDDPVMRGNARACLRGMIDDAAGKGYGEYRTHLAFMDQIAGTYDWNDGALMKFNEKIKDCLDPNGILAPGSSLDIKMLRRKAGDLLKKSPNDVVILSAVRSPITRAFKGGFKDLYPEEILMPVMQAAVQRANIEPGQVNDVLIGNVLAELGFAKTGRMALNAAGFPNSTTFHTVNRQCSSSLQAITHVSHSILAGQLDVGLAGGVESMSRNYATRGVPVDVSAILKESPVKDARDCLMPMLQTSENVASRYGISRREQDEFAAESQRRASEAQTAGRFNAEIVPIRARHVSEGIDEITYHVVERDEGVRHGATVEKLSTLKPVLENGFSTAGNSSQISDGASSTVLARRSWADAHGLKPIARFAGTQIAGCAPDEMGIGPIFAIRSLHKYLGIENKDVDLVEMNEAFASQSIYCLRELGIDISKANCNGGAIALGHPVGATGARQTATLLAELQRQDKEIGIVSMCASTGMGVASIFIRE
;
A
#
# COMPACT_ATOMS: atom_id res chain seq x y z
N MET A 1 -29.96 33.35 11.07
CA MET A 1 -31.03 32.63 11.80
C MET A 1 -31.01 31.20 11.34
N ALA A 2 -30.63 30.29 12.25
CA ALA A 2 -30.47 28.88 11.99
C ALA A 2 -31.83 28.22 11.70
N ALA A 3 -31.93 27.50 10.59
CA ALA A 3 -32.89 26.41 10.53
C ALA A 3 -32.42 25.41 11.60
N LYS A 4 -33.18 25.28 12.69
CA LYS A 4 -33.03 24.20 13.66
C LYS A 4 -33.13 22.89 12.87
N ASN A 5 -32.00 22.28 12.54
CA ASN A 5 -31.96 20.87 12.16
C ASN A 5 -32.50 20.10 13.36
N THR A 6 -33.76 19.69 13.29
CA THR A 6 -34.31 18.74 14.25
C THR A 6 -33.46 17.48 14.17
N LEU A 7 -32.73 17.18 15.24
CA LEU A 7 -31.95 15.95 15.35
C LEU A 7 -32.87 14.77 15.02
N SER A 8 -32.37 13.83 14.21
CA SER A 8 -33.07 12.57 13.97
C SER A 8 -33.36 11.87 15.31
N PRO A 9 -34.47 11.13 15.44
CA PRO A 9 -34.74 10.34 16.64
C PRO A 9 -33.61 9.33 16.91
N THR A 10 -33.29 9.11 18.18
CA THR A 10 -32.37 8.05 18.59
C THR A 10 -33.06 6.69 18.42
N PRO A 11 -32.47 5.72 17.70
CA PRO A 11 -33.14 4.45 17.44
C PRO A 11 -33.21 3.57 18.69
N LEU A 12 -34.42 3.16 19.07
CA LEU A 12 -34.65 2.21 20.16
C LEU A 12 -34.55 0.76 19.68
N LEU A 13 -34.12 -0.16 20.55
CA LEU A 13 -34.07 -1.60 20.26
C LEU A 13 -35.43 -2.18 19.84
N SER A 14 -36.52 -1.68 20.42
CA SER A 14 -37.89 -2.07 20.09
C SER A 14 -38.32 -1.64 18.68
N GLU A 15 -37.62 -0.67 18.08
CA GLU A 15 -37.91 -0.13 16.75
C GLU A 15 -36.92 -0.64 15.71
N LYS A 16 -35.64 -0.74 16.08
CA LYS A 16 -34.53 -1.20 15.26
C LYS A 16 -33.62 -2.11 16.08
N HIS A 17 -33.32 -3.30 15.57
CA HIS A 17 -32.51 -4.31 16.28
C HIS A 17 -31.16 -3.79 16.82
N ASN A 18 -30.51 -2.89 16.10
CA ASN A 18 -29.20 -2.33 16.48
C ASN A 18 -29.30 -1.04 17.31
N GLY A 19 -30.50 -0.71 17.81
CA GLY A 19 -30.79 0.46 18.62
C GLY A 19 -30.27 0.36 20.06
N ILE A 20 -30.76 1.26 20.91
CA ILE A 20 -30.47 1.27 22.35
C ILE A 20 -31.67 0.78 23.17
N PRO A 21 -31.46 0.22 24.38
CA PRO A 21 -32.55 -0.09 25.28
C PRO A 21 -33.22 1.19 25.81
N ALA A 22 -34.52 1.12 26.09
CA ALA A 22 -35.29 2.27 26.58
C ALA A 22 -34.69 2.91 27.85
N ARG A 23 -34.09 2.11 28.72
CA ARG A 23 -33.40 2.57 29.95
C ARG A 23 -32.24 3.52 29.69
N LEU A 24 -31.65 3.52 28.49
CA LEU A 24 -30.53 4.38 28.11
C LEU A 24 -30.94 5.52 27.15
N PHE A 25 -32.23 5.66 26.85
CA PHE A 25 -32.71 6.62 25.85
C PHE A 25 -32.35 8.07 26.17
N ALA A 26 -32.54 8.50 27.41
CA ALA A 26 -32.19 9.87 27.83
C ALA A 26 -30.69 10.14 27.70
N LYS A 27 -29.84 9.21 28.18
CA LYS A 27 -28.37 9.30 28.06
C LYS A 27 -27.93 9.41 26.60
N ALA A 28 -28.55 8.61 25.74
CA ALA A 28 -28.26 8.61 24.31
C ALA A 28 -28.69 9.90 23.61
N GLN A 29 -29.87 10.45 23.93
CA GLN A 29 -30.29 11.76 23.41
C GLN A 29 -29.34 12.88 23.85
N GLN A 30 -28.88 12.85 25.10
CA GLN A 30 -27.90 13.81 25.61
C GLN A 30 -26.56 13.68 24.89
N ALA A 31 -26.02 12.46 24.77
CA ALA A 31 -24.75 12.20 24.08
C ALA A 31 -24.80 12.65 22.62
N LYS A 32 -25.89 12.32 21.91
CA LYS A 32 -26.13 12.77 20.55
C LYS A 32 -26.18 14.30 20.47
N SER A 33 -26.98 14.94 21.32
CA SER A 33 -27.13 16.39 21.31
C SER A 33 -25.80 17.09 21.56
N ALA A 34 -24.98 16.58 22.47
CA ALA A 34 -23.65 17.14 22.76
C ALA A 34 -22.75 17.17 21.51
N ILE A 35 -22.73 16.07 20.73
CA ILE A 35 -21.94 15.98 19.49
C ILE A 35 -22.43 17.01 18.45
N PHE A 36 -23.74 17.05 18.20
CA PHE A 36 -24.29 17.92 17.16
C PHE A 36 -24.29 19.41 17.55
N ASN A 37 -24.33 19.74 18.84
CA ASN A 37 -24.30 21.13 19.31
C ASN A 37 -22.94 21.81 19.03
N ILE A 38 -21.86 21.03 18.91
CA ILE A 38 -20.51 21.55 18.63
C ILE A 38 -20.02 21.21 17.22
N ALA A 39 -20.86 20.58 16.39
CA ALA A 39 -20.51 20.22 15.02
C ALA A 39 -20.40 21.46 14.13
N THR A 40 -19.31 21.56 13.36
CA THR A 40 -19.06 22.65 12.40
C THR A 40 -18.94 22.15 10.96
N LYS A 41 -18.75 20.85 10.75
CA LYS A 41 -18.60 20.23 9.44
C LYS A 41 -19.93 20.29 8.67
N SER A 42 -19.86 20.68 7.40
CA SER A 42 -21.01 20.62 6.50
C SER A 42 -21.18 19.20 5.93
N PRO A 43 -22.40 18.75 5.61
CA PRO A 43 -22.62 17.45 4.96
C PRO A 43 -21.85 17.32 3.64
N SER A 44 -21.36 16.12 3.34
CA SER A 44 -20.63 15.83 2.10
C SER A 44 -21.52 16.04 0.87
N ASN A 45 -21.00 16.77 -0.14
CA ASN A 45 -21.69 17.05 -1.40
C ASN A 45 -21.39 16.02 -2.51
N ARG A 46 -20.84 14.86 -2.14
CA ARG A 46 -20.54 13.77 -3.06
C ARG A 46 -21.78 13.34 -3.83
N LYS A 47 -21.60 13.04 -5.12
CA LYS A 47 -22.63 12.51 -6.02
C LYS A 47 -22.23 11.25 -6.77
N GLN A 48 -20.93 10.98 -6.89
CA GLN A 48 -20.40 9.86 -7.65
C GLN A 48 -20.13 8.65 -6.75
N VAL A 49 -20.30 7.46 -7.30
CA VAL A 49 -19.97 6.19 -6.64
C VAL A 49 -18.46 5.94 -6.76
N ALA A 50 -17.81 5.50 -5.67
CA ALA A 50 -16.42 5.04 -5.76
C ALA A 50 -16.42 3.66 -6.41
N ILE A 51 -16.03 3.57 -7.69
CA ILE A 51 -15.92 2.28 -8.37
C ILE A 51 -14.61 1.60 -7.96
N PRO A 52 -14.61 0.29 -7.64
CA PRO A 52 -13.39 -0.43 -7.30
C PRO A 52 -12.42 -0.43 -8.48
N GLN A 53 -11.12 -0.35 -8.16
CA GLN A 53 -10.06 -0.28 -9.13
C GLN A 53 -10.07 -1.48 -10.09
N GLY A 54 -9.95 -1.19 -11.39
CA GLY A 54 -9.95 -2.22 -12.45
C GLY A 54 -11.34 -2.70 -12.87
N VAL A 55 -12.42 -2.16 -12.30
CA VAL A 55 -13.79 -2.45 -12.72
C VAL A 55 -14.34 -1.26 -13.50
N GLY A 56 -14.73 -1.47 -14.76
CA GLY A 56 -15.36 -0.41 -15.55
C GLY A 56 -16.72 -0.01 -14.97
N GLU A 57 -17.07 1.28 -15.00
CA GLU A 57 -18.29 1.81 -14.37
C GLU A 57 -19.58 1.11 -14.87
N ASN A 58 -19.72 0.92 -16.18
CA ASN A 58 -20.86 0.20 -16.76
C ASN A 58 -20.92 -1.27 -16.33
N VAL A 59 -19.76 -1.91 -16.20
CA VAL A 59 -19.64 -3.30 -15.74
C VAL A 59 -20.07 -3.40 -14.28
N PHE A 60 -19.60 -2.49 -13.44
CA PHE A 60 -19.97 -2.41 -12.04
C PHE A 60 -21.48 -2.23 -11.86
N HIS A 61 -22.09 -1.26 -12.54
CA HIS A 61 -23.54 -1.03 -12.43
C HIS A 61 -24.37 -2.23 -12.92
N LYS A 62 -23.93 -2.92 -13.98
CA LYS A 62 -24.55 -4.16 -14.43
C LYS A 62 -24.43 -5.27 -13.37
N ALA A 63 -23.25 -5.43 -12.78
CA ALA A 63 -23.01 -6.42 -11.72
C ALA A 63 -23.87 -6.14 -10.47
N ILE A 64 -23.97 -4.88 -10.05
CA ILE A 64 -24.83 -4.48 -8.92
C ILE A 64 -26.31 -4.74 -9.22
N LYS A 65 -26.76 -4.44 -10.44
CA LYS A 65 -28.15 -4.74 -10.86
C LYS A 65 -28.44 -6.24 -10.85
N GLU A 66 -27.47 -7.06 -11.26
CA GLU A 66 -27.55 -8.51 -11.18
C GLU A 66 -27.67 -8.98 -9.72
N LEU A 67 -26.81 -8.48 -8.82
CA LEU A 67 -26.86 -8.82 -7.41
C LEU A 67 -28.20 -8.41 -6.77
N GLY A 68 -28.72 -7.23 -7.11
CA GLY A 68 -30.03 -6.78 -6.65
C GLY A 68 -31.20 -7.60 -7.22
N ALA A 69 -31.02 -8.31 -8.33
CA ALA A 69 -32.02 -9.25 -8.83
C ALA A 69 -31.99 -10.59 -8.07
N GLU A 70 -30.82 -11.00 -7.58
CA GLU A 70 -30.65 -12.23 -6.79
C GLU A 70 -31.02 -12.06 -5.31
N LEU A 71 -30.64 -10.93 -4.70
CA LEU A 71 -30.90 -10.65 -3.28
C LEU A 71 -32.19 -9.87 -3.02
N GLY A 72 -32.72 -9.15 -4.01
CA GLY A 72 -33.74 -8.11 -3.80
C GLY A 72 -33.11 -6.71 -3.84
N LYS A 73 -33.75 -5.78 -4.54
CA LYS A 73 -33.21 -4.43 -4.81
C LYS A 73 -33.10 -3.58 -3.55
N GLU A 74 -34.01 -3.80 -2.60
CA GLU A 74 -34.05 -3.19 -1.28
C GLU A 74 -32.88 -3.62 -0.37
N HIS A 75 -32.14 -4.66 -0.77
CA HIS A 75 -31.00 -5.20 -0.03
C HIS A 75 -29.65 -4.83 -0.66
N VAL A 76 -29.65 -3.95 -1.68
CA VAL A 76 -28.45 -3.45 -2.35
C VAL A 76 -28.55 -1.93 -2.52
N GLU A 77 -27.67 -1.19 -1.85
CA GLU A 77 -27.69 0.28 -1.82
C GLU A 77 -26.40 0.85 -2.42
N LEU A 78 -26.50 1.71 -3.44
CA LEU A 78 -25.35 2.43 -3.99
C LEU A 78 -24.96 3.60 -3.09
N VAL A 79 -23.66 3.73 -2.82
CA VAL A 79 -23.12 4.80 -1.98
C VAL A 79 -22.89 6.04 -2.82
N THR A 80 -23.87 6.93 -2.83
CA THR A 80 -23.81 8.23 -3.53
C THR A 80 -23.55 9.41 -2.61
N LYS A 81 -23.69 9.23 -1.30
CA LYS A 81 -23.50 10.26 -0.27
C LYS A 81 -22.74 9.68 0.91
N LEU A 82 -21.97 10.54 1.59
CA LEU A 82 -21.28 10.20 2.84
C LEU A 82 -21.96 10.95 3.99
N VAL A 83 -22.34 10.19 5.00
CA VAL A 83 -22.97 10.71 6.22
C VAL A 83 -22.21 10.13 7.38
N ASP A 84 -21.41 10.96 8.06
CA ASP A 84 -20.63 10.52 9.23
C ASP A 84 -21.51 10.00 10.36
N GLY A 85 -22.73 10.55 10.49
CA GLY A 85 -23.70 10.16 11.51
C GLY A 85 -23.17 10.28 12.94
N TRP A 86 -23.76 9.48 13.82
CA TRP A 86 -23.31 9.21 15.18
C TRP A 86 -23.20 7.69 15.36
N TYR A 87 -22.53 7.24 16.44
CA TYR A 87 -22.30 5.84 16.76
C TYR A 87 -23.52 4.93 16.65
N MET A 88 -24.71 5.41 17.03
CA MET A 88 -25.94 4.62 16.91
C MET A 88 -26.61 4.70 15.52
N GLU A 89 -26.11 5.52 14.59
CA GLU A 89 -26.70 5.85 13.29
C GLU A 89 -25.91 5.28 12.10
N ASN A 90 -25.74 3.95 12.04
CA ASN A 90 -25.16 3.13 10.93
C ASN A 90 -24.53 3.90 9.73
N PRO A 91 -23.40 4.60 9.90
CA PRO A 91 -22.76 5.32 8.81
C PRO A 91 -21.84 4.35 8.03
N ASN A 92 -22.44 3.30 7.46
CA ASN A 92 -21.71 2.11 7.00
C ASN A 92 -21.05 2.27 5.60
N THR A 93 -20.77 3.51 5.21
CA THR A 93 -20.33 3.88 3.85
C THR A 93 -18.84 4.18 3.74
N HIS A 94 -18.23 4.69 4.80
CA HIS A 94 -16.85 5.20 4.84
C HIS A 94 -16.37 5.26 6.29
N ASP A 95 -15.18 5.80 6.50
CA ASP A 95 -14.66 6.05 7.85
C ASP A 95 -15.27 7.34 8.41
N ALA A 96 -16.30 7.19 9.24
CA ALA A 96 -16.99 8.31 9.88
C ALA A 96 -16.08 9.15 10.79
N MET A 97 -14.92 8.63 11.24
CA MET A 97 -13.95 9.35 12.06
C MET A 97 -12.62 9.56 11.31
N HIS A 98 -12.70 9.81 10.01
CA HIS A 98 -11.58 9.85 9.08
C HIS A 98 -10.33 10.63 9.55
N VAL A 99 -9.25 9.88 9.80
CA VAL A 99 -7.89 10.43 9.95
C VAL A 99 -7.22 10.69 8.58
N SER A 100 -7.70 10.00 7.55
CA SER A 100 -7.32 10.16 6.14
C SER A 100 -8.25 11.15 5.42
N GLN A 101 -8.13 11.28 4.08
CA GLN A 101 -9.17 12.00 3.33
C GLN A 101 -10.49 11.22 3.40
N GLU A 102 -11.61 11.94 3.39
CA GLU A 102 -12.95 11.36 3.56
C GLU A 102 -13.27 10.29 2.49
N ASP A 103 -12.71 10.43 1.28
CA ASP A 103 -12.96 9.54 0.13
C ASP A 103 -11.86 8.48 -0.07
N ASP A 104 -10.88 8.36 0.85
CA ASP A 104 -9.80 7.35 0.77
C ASP A 104 -10.33 5.93 1.05
N PHE A 105 -11.19 5.79 2.06
CA PHE A 105 -11.80 4.53 2.47
C PHE A 105 -13.32 4.64 2.37
N VAL A 106 -13.86 4.29 1.21
CA VAL A 106 -15.28 4.44 0.90
C VAL A 106 -15.80 3.25 0.11
N ALA A 107 -17.01 2.82 0.43
CA ALA A 107 -17.69 1.74 -0.26
C ALA A 107 -18.30 2.21 -1.59
N SER A 108 -18.41 1.30 -2.55
CA SER A 108 -19.19 1.54 -3.78
C SER A 108 -20.68 1.31 -3.55
N ALA A 109 -21.00 0.27 -2.79
CA ALA A 109 -22.34 -0.17 -2.45
C ALA A 109 -22.31 -0.87 -1.09
N ILE A 110 -23.47 -0.94 -0.45
CA ILE A 110 -23.71 -1.76 0.73
C ILE A 110 -24.73 -2.83 0.37
N VAL A 111 -24.49 -4.07 0.79
CA VAL A 111 -25.40 -5.20 0.60
C VAL A 111 -25.78 -5.80 1.96
N TYR A 112 -27.03 -6.23 2.08
CA TYR A 112 -27.63 -6.62 3.35
C TYR A 112 -28.16 -8.06 3.29
N PRO A 113 -27.30 -9.09 3.40
CA PRO A 113 -27.75 -10.47 3.43
C PRO A 113 -28.52 -10.79 4.72
N GLY A 114 -29.53 -11.65 4.62
CA GLY A 114 -30.34 -12.13 5.76
C GLY A 114 -30.08 -13.58 6.16
N THR A 115 -29.34 -14.34 5.35
CA THR A 115 -29.01 -15.74 5.64
C THR A 115 -27.60 -16.10 5.18
N THR A 116 -27.07 -17.23 5.66
CA THR A 116 -25.78 -17.78 5.20
C THR A 116 -25.79 -18.01 3.69
N GLU A 117 -26.90 -18.46 3.12
CA GLU A 117 -27.05 -18.72 1.68
C GLU A 117 -26.98 -17.43 0.85
N GLU A 118 -27.56 -16.33 1.32
CA GLU A 118 -27.42 -15.02 0.69
C GLU A 118 -25.96 -14.54 0.72
N VAL A 119 -25.21 -14.80 1.81
CA VAL A 119 -23.76 -14.54 1.88
C VAL A 119 -22.99 -15.37 0.83
N GLN A 120 -23.30 -16.66 0.68
CA GLN A 120 -22.70 -17.49 -0.37
C GLN A 120 -22.98 -16.93 -1.77
N THR A 121 -24.19 -16.42 -2.00
CA THR A 121 -24.56 -15.77 -3.27
C THR A 121 -23.71 -14.52 -3.53
N ILE A 122 -23.52 -13.65 -2.53
CA ILE A 122 -22.64 -12.49 -2.65
C ILE A 122 -21.19 -12.90 -2.97
N VAL A 123 -20.67 -13.94 -2.30
CA VAL A 123 -19.31 -14.43 -2.54
C VAL A 123 -19.16 -14.98 -3.97
N ARG A 124 -20.12 -15.78 -4.45
CA ARG A 124 -20.11 -16.27 -5.84
C ARG A 124 -20.21 -15.12 -6.84
N TRP A 125 -21.05 -14.13 -6.57
CA TRP A 125 -21.15 -12.91 -7.36
C TRP A 125 -19.83 -12.13 -7.42
N ALA A 126 -19.18 -11.94 -6.28
CA ALA A 126 -17.90 -11.23 -6.19
C ALA A 126 -16.81 -11.95 -7.00
N ASN A 127 -16.75 -13.27 -6.94
CA ASN A 127 -15.85 -14.09 -7.75
C ASN A 127 -16.13 -13.96 -9.25
N LYS A 128 -17.41 -14.01 -9.65
CA LYS A 128 -17.83 -13.87 -11.06
C LYS A 128 -17.41 -12.53 -11.65
N HIS A 129 -17.61 -11.44 -10.90
CA HIS A 129 -17.38 -10.07 -11.39
C HIS A 129 -16.02 -9.48 -11.01
N ARG A 130 -15.21 -10.19 -10.22
CA ARG A 130 -13.92 -9.73 -9.70
C ARG A 130 -14.04 -8.42 -8.91
N ILE A 131 -15.13 -8.28 -8.16
CA ILE A 131 -15.40 -7.10 -7.33
C ILE A 131 -15.01 -7.42 -5.89
N PRO A 132 -14.18 -6.58 -5.24
CA PRO A 132 -13.81 -6.79 -3.86
C PRO A 132 -15.00 -6.55 -2.92
N ILE A 133 -15.11 -7.39 -1.90
CA ILE A 133 -16.15 -7.35 -0.88
C ILE A 133 -15.52 -7.19 0.51
N SER A 134 -16.17 -6.44 1.40
CA SER A 134 -15.67 -6.16 2.76
C SER A 134 -16.78 -6.44 3.78
N PRO A 135 -16.72 -7.57 4.51
CA PRO A 135 -17.75 -7.90 5.49
C PRO A 135 -17.63 -7.04 6.73
N ILE A 136 -18.77 -6.62 7.26
CA ILE A 136 -18.92 -6.04 8.60
C ILE A 136 -20.07 -6.72 9.32
N SER A 137 -20.00 -6.74 10.65
CA SER A 137 -21.17 -7.04 11.48
C SER A 137 -22.05 -5.80 11.61
N ILE A 138 -21.77 -4.93 12.59
CA ILE A 138 -22.54 -3.70 12.84
C ILE A 138 -21.86 -2.42 12.28
N GLY A 139 -20.55 -2.45 12.03
CA GLY A 139 -19.79 -1.30 11.49
C GLY A 139 -19.34 -0.26 12.52
N ARG A 140 -19.51 -0.53 13.82
CA ARG A 140 -19.16 0.37 14.94
C ARG A 140 -17.69 0.27 15.39
N ASN A 141 -16.77 0.00 14.46
CA ASN A 141 -15.35 -0.15 14.76
C ASN A 141 -14.59 1.19 14.77
N TYR A 142 -15.11 2.19 15.49
CA TYR A 142 -14.53 3.53 15.53
C TYR A 142 -13.16 3.55 16.21
N GLY A 143 -12.31 4.48 15.78
CA GLY A 143 -10.87 4.47 16.08
C GLY A 143 -10.04 3.60 15.16
N TYR A 144 -10.69 2.64 14.49
CA TYR A 144 -10.03 1.64 13.64
C TYR A 144 -10.53 1.64 12.18
N GLY A 145 -11.37 2.61 11.79
CA GLY A 145 -11.87 2.81 10.43
C GLY A 145 -13.37 2.55 10.25
N GLY A 146 -14.07 2.20 11.33
CA GLY A 146 -15.52 2.03 11.34
C GLY A 146 -15.98 0.90 10.42
N ALA A 147 -16.85 1.24 9.48
CA ALA A 147 -17.38 0.31 8.49
C ALA A 147 -16.66 0.40 7.13
N ALA A 148 -15.66 1.28 7.03
CA ALA A 148 -15.02 1.57 5.76
C ALA A 148 -14.27 0.34 5.22
N PRO A 149 -14.35 0.05 3.92
CA PRO A 149 -13.47 -0.95 3.34
C PRO A 149 -12.04 -0.42 3.21
N ARG A 150 -11.06 -1.28 3.44
CA ARG A 150 -9.64 -0.95 3.22
C ARG A 150 -9.33 -0.55 1.78
N VAL A 151 -9.99 -1.18 0.82
CA VAL A 151 -9.89 -0.87 -0.61
C VAL A 151 -11.06 0.00 -1.02
N ARG A 152 -10.73 1.19 -1.53
CA ARG A 152 -11.70 2.13 -2.08
C ARG A 152 -12.57 1.48 -3.14
N GLY A 153 -13.88 1.63 -2.99
CA GLY A 153 -14.89 1.11 -3.89
C GLY A 153 -15.20 -0.37 -3.69
N ALA A 154 -14.71 -1.04 -2.65
CA ALA A 154 -15.22 -2.37 -2.33
C ALA A 154 -16.72 -2.31 -1.95
N VAL A 155 -17.44 -3.40 -2.18
CA VAL A 155 -18.82 -3.55 -1.71
C VAL A 155 -18.80 -3.98 -0.26
N VAL A 156 -19.40 -3.19 0.62
CA VAL A 156 -19.53 -3.54 2.04
C VAL A 156 -20.68 -4.53 2.20
N ILE A 157 -20.43 -5.63 2.91
CA ILE A 157 -21.46 -6.61 3.28
C ILE A 157 -21.84 -6.35 4.73
N ASP A 158 -22.98 -5.69 4.95
CA ASP A 158 -23.53 -5.43 6.28
C ASP A 158 -24.40 -6.62 6.70
N LEU A 159 -23.75 -7.57 7.37
CA LEU A 159 -24.39 -8.79 7.87
C LEU A 159 -25.41 -8.46 8.96
N GLY A 160 -25.08 -7.49 9.83
CA GLY A 160 -25.82 -7.25 11.06
C GLY A 160 -27.20 -6.65 10.87
N ARG A 161 -27.49 -6.03 9.71
CA ARG A 161 -28.82 -5.48 9.44
C ARG A 161 -29.92 -6.54 9.44
N ARG A 162 -29.67 -7.73 8.86
CA ARG A 162 -30.68 -8.79 8.69
C ARG A 162 -30.30 -10.14 9.34
N MET A 163 -29.02 -10.41 9.58
CA MET A 163 -28.56 -11.58 10.34
C MET A 163 -28.34 -11.20 11.81
N ASN A 164 -29.41 -11.12 12.58
CA ASN A 164 -29.40 -10.46 13.89
C ASN A 164 -30.08 -11.27 15.01
N ARG A 165 -30.17 -12.59 14.84
CA ARG A 165 -30.83 -13.48 15.79
C ARG A 165 -29.87 -13.94 16.88
N ILE A 166 -30.39 -14.02 18.10
CA ILE A 166 -29.83 -14.85 19.16
C ILE A 166 -30.39 -16.25 18.93
N LEU A 167 -29.52 -17.15 18.47
CA LEU A 167 -29.92 -18.48 17.99
C LEU A 167 -30.12 -19.44 19.17
N ASP A 168 -29.31 -19.32 20.21
CA ASP A 168 -29.41 -20.11 21.43
C ASP A 168 -28.86 -19.36 22.64
N ILE A 169 -29.45 -19.61 23.81
CA ILE A 169 -28.90 -19.29 25.13
C ILE A 169 -29.18 -20.49 26.02
N ASN A 170 -28.12 -21.19 26.43
CA ASN A 170 -28.20 -22.31 27.33
C ASN A 170 -27.72 -21.88 28.73
N SER A 171 -28.63 -21.86 29.70
CA SER A 171 -28.33 -21.41 31.06
C SER A 171 -27.58 -22.42 31.90
N ASP A 172 -27.72 -23.71 31.59
CA ASP A 172 -27.10 -24.79 32.36
C ASP A 172 -25.62 -24.87 32.01
N ASP A 173 -25.32 -24.78 30.71
CA ASP A 173 -23.96 -24.77 30.18
C ASP A 173 -23.32 -23.38 30.18
N CYS A 174 -24.09 -22.33 30.49
CA CYS A 174 -23.66 -20.93 30.43
C CYS A 174 -23.06 -20.56 29.07
N THR A 175 -23.77 -20.82 27.97
CA THR A 175 -23.32 -20.51 26.60
C THR A 175 -24.39 -19.81 25.78
N CYS A 176 -23.98 -19.18 24.68
CA CYS A 176 -24.89 -18.66 23.66
C CYS A 176 -24.36 -18.89 22.24
N LEU A 177 -25.26 -18.80 21.26
CA LEU A 177 -24.95 -18.80 19.83
C LEU A 177 -25.64 -17.60 19.19
N VAL A 178 -24.88 -16.77 18.46
CA VAL A 178 -25.39 -15.50 17.91
C VAL A 178 -25.03 -15.31 16.44
N GLU A 179 -25.88 -14.56 15.73
CA GLU A 179 -25.59 -13.99 14.41
C GLU A 179 -24.86 -12.63 14.52
N PRO A 180 -24.21 -12.13 13.43
CA PRO A 180 -23.39 -10.92 13.46
C PRO A 180 -24.10 -9.65 13.96
N GLY A 181 -25.42 -9.54 13.79
CA GLY A 181 -26.19 -8.36 14.17
C GLY A 181 -26.44 -8.21 15.66
N VAL A 182 -26.25 -9.26 16.45
CA VAL A 182 -26.50 -9.21 17.90
C VAL A 182 -25.52 -8.26 18.58
N THR A 183 -26.05 -7.16 19.09
CA THR A 183 -25.29 -6.19 19.90
C THR A 183 -25.18 -6.64 21.35
N TYR A 184 -24.23 -6.11 22.10
CA TYR A 184 -24.16 -6.36 23.56
C TYR A 184 -25.43 -5.91 24.27
N PHE A 185 -26.04 -4.79 23.84
CA PHE A 185 -27.38 -4.41 24.33
C PHE A 185 -28.42 -5.50 24.05
N ALA A 186 -28.53 -5.97 22.81
CA ALA A 186 -29.55 -6.97 22.45
C ALA A 186 -29.38 -8.28 23.25
N LEU A 187 -28.14 -8.77 23.39
CA LEU A 187 -27.86 -9.99 24.17
C LEU A 187 -28.20 -9.81 25.66
N TYR A 188 -27.79 -8.68 26.26
CA TYR A 188 -28.10 -8.39 27.65
C TYR A 188 -29.61 -8.31 27.91
N GLU A 189 -30.34 -7.54 27.08
CA GLU A 189 -31.78 -7.36 27.25
C GLU A 189 -32.55 -8.67 27.06
N GLU A 190 -32.10 -9.56 26.16
CA GLU A 190 -32.70 -10.89 25.98
C GLU A 190 -32.50 -11.79 27.22
N ILE A 191 -31.30 -11.78 27.82
CA ILE A 191 -31.02 -12.51 29.07
C ILE A 191 -31.93 -12.01 30.20
N GLN A 192 -32.10 -10.68 30.31
CA GLN A 192 -33.03 -10.09 31.29
C GLN A 192 -34.48 -10.48 31.00
N ALA A 193 -34.91 -10.43 29.74
CA ALA A 193 -36.28 -10.75 29.33
C ALA A 193 -36.65 -12.22 29.61
N ARG A 194 -35.69 -13.16 29.44
CA ARG A 194 -35.87 -14.58 29.78
C ARG A 194 -35.75 -14.87 31.28
N GLY A 195 -35.37 -13.88 32.10
CA GLY A 195 -35.20 -14.06 33.54
C GLY A 195 -33.97 -14.91 33.93
N LEU A 196 -32.97 -15.02 33.05
CA LEU A 196 -31.76 -15.84 33.24
C LEU A 196 -30.75 -15.14 34.15
N LYS A 197 -31.15 -14.88 35.41
CA LYS A 197 -30.38 -14.12 36.41
C LYS A 197 -29.05 -14.76 36.81
N ASN A 198 -28.85 -16.02 36.44
CA ASN A 198 -27.62 -16.77 36.66
C ASN A 198 -26.55 -16.52 35.56
N LEU A 199 -26.82 -15.72 34.52
CA LEU A 199 -25.89 -15.47 33.42
C LEU A 199 -25.55 -13.98 33.27
N TRP A 200 -24.27 -13.71 33.04
CA TRP A 200 -23.71 -12.39 32.77
C TRP A 200 -23.06 -12.38 31.39
N VAL A 201 -23.12 -11.21 30.74
CA VAL A 201 -22.45 -10.93 29.46
C VAL A 201 -21.19 -10.12 29.77
N ASP A 202 -20.05 -10.46 29.19
CA ASP A 202 -18.92 -9.53 29.18
C ASP A 202 -19.16 -8.44 28.13
N VAL A 203 -18.92 -7.17 28.47
CA VAL A 203 -19.19 -6.04 27.60
C VAL A 203 -17.96 -5.12 27.50
N PRO A 204 -17.65 -4.57 26.31
CA PRO A 204 -16.68 -3.49 26.17
C PRO A 204 -17.24 -2.19 26.74
N ASP A 205 -16.50 -1.08 26.63
CA ASP A 205 -16.89 0.20 27.25
C ASP A 205 -18.21 0.74 26.68
N ILE A 206 -18.55 0.35 25.43
CA ILE A 206 -19.73 0.81 24.70
C ILE A 206 -20.51 -0.39 24.16
N GLY A 207 -21.75 -0.55 24.60
CA GLY A 207 -22.59 -1.72 24.33
C GLY A 207 -23.23 -1.81 22.94
N GLY A 208 -23.02 -0.82 22.08
CA GLY A 208 -23.60 -0.83 20.73
C GLY A 208 -22.86 -1.72 19.75
N GLY A 209 -21.65 -2.20 20.07
CA GLY A 209 -20.89 -3.11 19.21
C GLY A 209 -21.59 -4.46 19.01
N SER A 210 -21.22 -5.15 17.92
CA SER A 210 -21.58 -6.57 17.74
C SER A 210 -20.75 -7.43 18.68
N VAL A 211 -21.39 -8.42 19.34
CA VAL A 211 -20.69 -9.40 20.19
C VAL A 211 -19.68 -10.18 19.36
N LEU A 212 -20.14 -10.72 18.23
CA LEU A 212 -19.31 -11.47 17.28
C LEU A 212 -18.26 -10.59 16.61
N GLY A 213 -18.65 -9.43 16.09
CA GLY A 213 -17.73 -8.55 15.36
C GLY A 213 -16.59 -8.03 16.25
N ASN A 214 -16.86 -7.76 17.52
CA ASN A 214 -15.82 -7.38 18.47
C ASN A 214 -14.85 -8.54 18.75
N ALA A 215 -15.37 -9.76 18.97
CA ALA A 215 -14.53 -10.95 19.19
C ALA A 215 -13.65 -11.27 17.97
N MET A 216 -14.18 -11.13 16.74
CA MET A 216 -13.42 -11.34 15.50
C MET A 216 -12.21 -10.42 15.36
N ASP A 217 -12.28 -9.24 15.96
CA ASP A 217 -11.19 -8.27 16.04
C ASP A 217 -10.36 -8.38 17.34
N ARG A 218 -10.58 -9.44 18.12
CA ARG A 218 -9.94 -9.71 19.42
C ARG A 218 -10.13 -8.57 20.41
N GLY A 219 -11.34 -7.99 20.43
CA GLY A 219 -11.68 -6.93 21.34
C GLY A 219 -11.73 -7.39 22.80
N VAL A 220 -11.73 -6.40 23.69
CA VAL A 220 -11.59 -6.58 25.14
C VAL A 220 -12.83 -6.05 25.85
N GLY A 221 -13.19 -6.70 26.95
CA GLY A 221 -14.15 -6.21 27.94
C GLY A 221 -13.61 -6.36 29.37
N TYR A 222 -14.49 -6.32 30.37
CA TYR A 222 -14.07 -5.92 31.74
C TYR A 222 -14.65 -6.73 32.89
N THR A 223 -15.24 -7.89 32.61
CA THR A 223 -15.43 -8.94 33.61
C THR A 223 -14.22 -9.89 33.58
N PRO A 224 -14.18 -10.96 34.38
CA PRO A 224 -13.20 -12.04 34.20
C PRO A 224 -13.21 -12.69 32.80
N TYR A 225 -14.29 -12.54 32.03
CA TYR A 225 -14.46 -13.07 30.66
C TYR A 225 -14.04 -12.05 29.58
N GLY A 226 -13.26 -11.03 29.96
CA GLY A 226 -12.95 -9.87 29.13
C GLY A 226 -12.04 -10.11 27.92
N ASP A 227 -11.50 -11.30 27.73
CA ASP A 227 -10.88 -11.70 26.46
C ASP A 227 -11.95 -12.37 25.59
N HIS A 228 -12.66 -11.57 24.78
CA HIS A 228 -13.80 -12.06 24.03
C HIS A 228 -13.43 -13.13 23.00
N TRP A 229 -12.22 -13.06 22.44
CA TRP A 229 -11.74 -14.11 21.55
C TRP A 229 -11.51 -15.39 22.33
N MET A 230 -10.90 -15.36 23.51
CA MET A 230 -10.71 -16.55 24.33
C MET A 230 -12.03 -17.23 24.73
N MET A 231 -13.12 -16.46 24.88
CA MET A 231 -14.43 -16.98 25.28
C MET A 231 -15.27 -17.56 24.14
N HIS A 232 -14.77 -17.58 22.90
CA HIS A 232 -15.51 -18.19 21.79
C HIS A 232 -15.44 -19.72 21.80
N SER A 233 -16.46 -20.36 21.21
CA SER A 233 -16.47 -21.79 20.97
C SER A 233 -17.30 -22.13 19.74
N GLY A 234 -16.59 -22.37 18.63
CA GLY A 234 -17.16 -22.73 17.35
C GLY A 234 -17.74 -21.55 16.55
N MET A 235 -17.54 -21.59 15.24
CA MET A 235 -18.06 -20.61 14.29
C MET A 235 -18.60 -21.27 13.01
N GLU A 236 -19.56 -20.62 12.36
CA GLU A 236 -19.99 -20.91 10.99
C GLU A 236 -19.41 -19.86 10.05
N VAL A 237 -18.73 -20.30 8.98
CA VAL A 237 -17.96 -19.42 8.10
C VAL A 237 -18.26 -19.73 6.64
N VAL A 238 -18.49 -18.70 5.83
CA VAL A 238 -18.49 -18.77 4.36
C VAL A 238 -17.07 -18.49 3.85
N LEU A 239 -16.47 -19.46 3.16
CA LEU A 239 -15.14 -19.34 2.57
C LEU A 239 -15.15 -18.44 1.32
N PRO A 240 -13.99 -17.93 0.85
CA PRO A 240 -13.93 -17.02 -0.30
C PRO A 240 -14.39 -17.65 -1.62
N THR A 241 -14.51 -18.98 -1.69
CA THR A 241 -15.06 -19.75 -2.81
C THR A 241 -16.56 -20.04 -2.68
N GLY A 242 -17.16 -19.72 -1.52
CA GLY A 242 -18.59 -19.80 -1.26
C GLY A 242 -19.05 -21.04 -0.48
N GLU A 243 -18.17 -21.97 -0.12
CA GLU A 243 -18.46 -23.10 0.75
C GLU A 243 -18.71 -22.64 2.19
N VAL A 244 -19.54 -23.39 2.91
CA VAL A 244 -19.81 -23.17 4.33
C VAL A 244 -19.10 -24.22 5.15
N ILE A 245 -18.38 -23.79 6.18
CA ILE A 245 -17.79 -24.68 7.17
C ILE A 245 -18.29 -24.33 8.57
N ARG A 246 -18.22 -25.30 9.48
CA ARG A 246 -18.32 -25.10 10.92
C ARG A 246 -17.04 -25.58 11.58
N THR A 247 -16.51 -24.80 12.52
CA THR A 247 -15.27 -25.15 13.25
C THR A 247 -15.55 -25.92 14.53
N GLY A 248 -14.49 -26.48 15.12
CA GLY A 248 -14.55 -27.23 16.38
C GLY A 248 -15.50 -28.42 16.32
N MET A 249 -16.23 -28.64 17.41
CA MET A 249 -17.25 -29.71 17.46
C MET A 249 -18.41 -29.50 16.48
N GLY A 250 -18.59 -28.28 15.95
CA GLY A 250 -19.62 -27.96 14.96
C GLY A 250 -19.48 -28.69 13.63
N ALA A 251 -18.27 -29.18 13.32
CA ALA A 251 -17.99 -30.00 12.15
C ALA A 251 -18.60 -31.42 12.25
N LEU A 252 -18.87 -31.91 13.46
CA LEU A 252 -19.48 -33.23 13.69
C LEU A 252 -21.02 -33.11 13.57
N PRO A 253 -21.67 -33.77 12.59
CA PRO A 253 -23.12 -33.72 12.47
C PRO A 253 -23.82 -34.29 13.71
N GLY A 254 -24.88 -33.62 14.19
CA GLY A 254 -25.65 -34.06 15.35
C GLY A 254 -24.96 -33.87 16.71
N ASN A 255 -23.83 -33.14 16.76
CA ASN A 255 -23.16 -32.83 18.02
C ASN A 255 -24.05 -31.96 18.94
N ASN A 256 -23.78 -32.04 20.24
CA ASN A 256 -24.39 -31.23 21.30
C ASN A 256 -23.32 -30.44 22.10
N SER A 257 -22.13 -30.27 21.53
CA SER A 257 -20.96 -29.71 22.22
C SER A 257 -20.27 -28.60 21.43
N TRP A 258 -20.91 -28.08 20.38
CA TRP A 258 -20.36 -27.03 19.52
C TRP A 258 -19.89 -25.81 20.31
N GLN A 259 -20.73 -25.29 21.22
CA GLN A 259 -20.42 -24.15 22.08
C GLN A 259 -19.60 -24.53 23.33
N LEU A 260 -19.37 -25.82 23.58
CA LEU A 260 -18.73 -26.31 24.82
C LEU A 260 -17.24 -26.59 24.64
N PHE A 261 -16.83 -27.07 23.46
CA PHE A 261 -15.44 -27.46 23.21
C PHE A 261 -14.93 -26.90 21.87
N PRO A 262 -14.05 -25.87 21.90
CA PRO A 262 -13.67 -25.13 20.70
C PRO A 262 -12.78 -25.93 19.74
N TYR A 263 -11.98 -26.88 20.25
CA TYR A 263 -10.91 -27.48 19.45
C TYR A 263 -11.40 -28.51 18.43
N GLY A 264 -12.44 -29.28 18.74
CA GLY A 264 -12.89 -30.39 17.89
C GLY A 264 -11.79 -31.45 17.70
N PHE A 265 -11.51 -31.82 16.45
CA PHE A 265 -10.49 -32.80 16.09
C PHE A 265 -9.64 -32.32 14.90
N GLY A 266 -8.32 -32.53 14.96
CA GLY A 266 -7.36 -32.08 13.93
C GLY A 266 -6.82 -30.67 14.19
N PRO A 267 -6.31 -29.97 13.15
CA PRO A 267 -5.87 -28.59 13.29
C PRO A 267 -7.03 -27.66 13.67
N THR A 268 -6.82 -26.80 14.67
CA THR A 268 -7.80 -25.76 15.05
C THR A 268 -7.69 -24.59 14.09
N ALA A 269 -8.73 -24.36 13.29
CA ALA A 269 -8.71 -23.36 12.22
C ALA A 269 -9.17 -21.97 12.67
N ASP A 270 -9.90 -21.86 13.77
CA ASP A 270 -10.62 -20.66 14.22
C ASP A 270 -9.75 -19.39 14.18
N GLY A 271 -8.50 -19.49 14.64
CA GLY A 271 -7.52 -18.41 14.67
C GLY A 271 -7.29 -17.71 13.32
N ILE A 272 -7.35 -18.45 12.20
CA ILE A 272 -7.08 -17.89 10.87
C ILE A 272 -8.18 -16.93 10.42
N PHE A 273 -9.36 -16.92 11.07
CA PHE A 273 -10.48 -16.04 10.71
C PHE A 273 -10.48 -14.73 11.50
N SER A 274 -9.80 -14.66 12.65
CA SER A 274 -9.68 -13.44 13.46
C SER A 274 -8.72 -12.42 12.87
N GLN A 275 -9.10 -11.14 12.83
CA GLN A 275 -8.32 -10.03 12.26
C GLN A 275 -7.74 -10.33 10.86
N SER A 276 -8.48 -11.08 10.05
CA SER A 276 -8.05 -11.58 8.75
C SER A 276 -9.14 -11.44 7.69
N ASN A 277 -8.82 -11.86 6.48
CA ASN A 277 -9.73 -11.89 5.35
C ASN A 277 -9.90 -13.31 4.78
N MET A 278 -9.83 -14.34 5.64
CA MET A 278 -9.88 -15.75 5.22
C MET A 278 -11.31 -16.31 5.07
N GLY A 279 -12.34 -15.60 5.56
CA GLY A 279 -13.74 -16.03 5.45
C GLY A 279 -14.72 -15.00 6.02
N ILE A 280 -16.01 -15.22 5.82
CA ILE A 280 -17.11 -14.40 6.37
C ILE A 280 -17.82 -15.20 7.45
N VAL A 281 -17.71 -14.79 8.70
CA VAL A 281 -18.35 -15.48 9.83
C VAL A 281 -19.82 -15.10 9.91
N THR A 282 -20.70 -16.11 9.90
CA THR A 282 -22.16 -15.95 9.91
C THR A 282 -22.81 -16.35 11.22
N LYS A 283 -22.12 -17.12 12.08
CA LYS A 283 -22.54 -17.49 13.44
C LYS A 283 -21.32 -17.73 14.32
N MET A 284 -21.41 -17.43 15.61
CA MET A 284 -20.34 -17.70 16.57
C MET A 284 -20.89 -17.99 17.95
N GLY A 285 -20.32 -19.01 18.60
CA GLY A 285 -20.66 -19.41 19.95
C GLY A 285 -19.77 -18.74 21.00
N PHE A 286 -20.32 -18.51 22.20
CA PHE A 286 -19.61 -17.88 23.32
C PHE A 286 -19.94 -18.54 24.66
N GLY A 287 -18.95 -18.59 25.54
CA GLY A 287 -19.17 -18.78 26.97
C GLY A 287 -19.68 -17.50 27.63
N LEU A 288 -20.73 -17.64 28.44
CA LEU A 288 -21.28 -16.60 29.30
C LEU A 288 -20.79 -16.81 30.73
N MET A 289 -20.57 -15.72 31.47
CA MET A 289 -20.11 -15.81 32.84
C MET A 289 -21.28 -16.19 33.75
N PRO A 290 -21.15 -17.24 34.60
CA PRO A 290 -22.14 -17.49 35.64
C PRO A 290 -22.18 -16.33 36.63
N ASN A 291 -23.35 -16.01 37.17
CA ASN A 291 -23.49 -14.99 38.20
C ASN A 291 -22.57 -15.36 39.39
N PRO A 292 -21.62 -14.48 39.76
CA PRO A 292 -20.56 -14.80 40.72
C PRO A 292 -21.04 -14.91 42.18
N GLY A 293 -22.33 -14.73 42.47
CA GLY A 293 -22.85 -14.71 43.84
C GLY A 293 -22.60 -13.38 44.57
N GLY A 294 -22.27 -12.33 43.82
CA GLY A 294 -22.11 -10.95 44.26
C GLY A 294 -20.81 -10.31 43.77
N TYR A 295 -20.77 -8.98 43.84
CA TYR A 295 -19.65 -8.17 43.38
C TYR A 295 -19.50 -6.89 44.23
N GLU A 296 -18.33 -6.26 44.17
CA GLU A 296 -18.05 -4.95 44.77
C GLU A 296 -17.03 -4.19 43.92
N SER A 297 -17.42 -3.05 43.37
CA SER A 297 -16.52 -2.14 42.65
C SER A 297 -15.73 -1.25 43.60
N TYR A 298 -14.51 -0.88 43.21
CA TYR A 298 -13.63 -0.03 44.00
C TYR A 298 -12.76 0.87 43.12
N LEU A 299 -12.33 1.99 43.70
CA LEU A 299 -11.54 3.01 43.01
C LEU A 299 -10.37 3.45 43.89
N TYR A 300 -9.18 3.48 43.30
CA TYR A 300 -7.99 4.07 43.90
C TYR A 300 -7.43 5.19 43.04
N THR A 301 -6.93 6.24 43.68
CA THR A 301 -6.25 7.36 43.02
C THR A 301 -4.79 7.43 43.46
N PHE A 302 -3.89 7.73 42.53
CA PHE A 302 -2.45 7.85 42.76
C PHE A 302 -1.98 9.25 42.33
N PRO A 303 -1.29 9.97 43.22
CA PRO A 303 -1.10 11.41 43.06
C PRO A 303 -0.16 11.81 41.93
N LYS A 304 0.85 10.98 41.60
CA LYS A 304 1.97 11.40 40.76
C LYS A 304 2.10 10.56 39.50
N GLU A 305 2.55 11.18 38.41
CA GLU A 305 2.81 10.45 37.16
C GLU A 305 3.89 9.38 37.36
N GLU A 306 4.91 9.68 38.18
CA GLU A 306 6.04 8.80 38.47
C GLU A 306 5.64 7.53 39.24
N ASP A 307 4.44 7.50 39.84
CA ASP A 307 3.92 6.32 40.54
C ASP A 307 3.63 5.14 39.58
N LEU A 308 3.53 5.39 38.26
CA LEU A 308 3.18 4.40 37.24
C LEU A 308 4.03 3.13 37.35
N ALA A 309 5.35 3.26 37.46
CA ALA A 309 6.24 2.12 37.47
C ALA A 309 5.99 1.22 38.69
N GLN A 310 5.91 1.81 39.89
CA GLN A 310 5.64 1.07 41.13
C GLN A 310 4.24 0.45 41.11
N LEU A 311 3.25 1.18 40.57
CA LEU A 311 1.88 0.71 40.47
C LEU A 311 1.76 -0.54 39.60
N ILE A 312 2.42 -0.57 38.44
CA ILE A 312 2.45 -1.77 37.59
C ILE A 312 3.16 -2.94 38.28
N GLU A 313 4.23 -2.68 39.05
CA GLU A 313 4.90 -3.74 39.84
C GLU A 313 4.01 -4.31 40.95
N ILE A 314 3.09 -3.52 41.51
CA ILE A 314 2.06 -3.97 42.47
C ILE A 314 0.95 -4.74 41.76
N ILE A 315 0.46 -4.24 40.62
CA ILE A 315 -0.62 -4.87 39.84
C ILE A 315 -0.19 -6.25 39.32
N ARG A 316 1.02 -6.39 38.79
CA ARG A 316 1.50 -7.63 38.16
C ARG A 316 1.26 -8.90 39.01
N PRO A 317 1.80 -9.04 40.24
CA PRO A 317 1.61 -10.25 41.02
C PRO A 317 0.15 -10.47 41.42
N LEU A 318 -0.61 -9.40 41.69
CA LEU A 318 -2.03 -9.50 42.06
C LEU A 318 -2.88 -9.98 40.87
N ARG A 319 -2.57 -9.52 39.66
CA ARG A 319 -3.24 -9.92 38.42
C ARG A 319 -2.94 -11.37 38.06
N ILE A 320 -1.66 -11.78 38.10
CA ILE A 320 -1.24 -13.17 37.83
C ILE A 320 -1.83 -14.15 38.87
N ALA A 321 -1.91 -13.74 40.13
CA ALA A 321 -2.51 -14.53 41.21
C ALA A 321 -4.05 -14.53 41.20
N MET A 322 -4.68 -13.85 40.23
CA MET A 322 -6.15 -13.71 40.13
C MET A 322 -6.79 -13.08 41.38
N ILE A 323 -6.05 -12.23 42.10
CA ILE A 323 -6.61 -11.35 43.12
C ILE A 323 -7.30 -10.15 42.44
N LEU A 324 -6.68 -9.64 41.37
CA LEU A 324 -7.34 -8.76 40.40
C LEU A 324 -7.93 -9.67 39.30
N GLU A 325 -9.22 -9.93 39.39
CA GLU A 325 -9.89 -10.96 38.58
C GLU A 325 -10.25 -10.49 37.19
N ASN A 326 -10.86 -9.32 37.09
CA ASN A 326 -11.23 -8.73 35.81
C ASN A 326 -10.04 -8.00 35.16
N VAL A 327 -10.25 -7.61 33.90
CA VAL A 327 -9.29 -6.79 33.17
C VAL A 327 -9.18 -5.43 33.85
N ALA A 328 -8.03 -5.19 34.47
CA ALA A 328 -7.78 -3.98 35.23
C ALA A 328 -7.65 -2.76 34.31
N GLN A 329 -8.28 -1.64 34.68
CA GLN A 329 -8.15 -0.38 33.96
C GLN A 329 -7.42 0.65 34.82
N LEU A 330 -6.21 1.00 34.40
CA LEU A 330 -5.43 2.09 34.94
C LEU A 330 -5.47 3.28 33.98
N ARG A 331 -6.22 4.31 34.34
CA ARG A 331 -6.49 5.48 33.49
C ARG A 331 -5.71 6.70 33.97
N HIS A 332 -5.24 7.51 33.03
CA HIS A 332 -4.69 8.82 33.34
C HIS A 332 -5.82 9.84 33.60
N ILE A 333 -5.56 10.83 34.46
CA ILE A 333 -6.55 11.84 34.84
C ILE A 333 -7.10 12.65 33.64
N SER A 334 -6.29 12.84 32.58
CA SER A 334 -6.75 13.54 31.37
C SER A 334 -7.97 12.86 30.73
N MET A 335 -8.03 11.53 30.77
CA MET A 335 -9.19 10.77 30.28
C MET A 335 -10.45 11.06 31.10
N GLN A 336 -10.31 11.14 32.42
CA GLN A 336 -11.43 11.45 33.33
C GLN A 336 -11.99 12.86 33.10
N VAL A 337 -11.11 13.84 32.84
CA VAL A 337 -11.53 15.21 32.49
C VAL A 337 -12.25 15.23 31.13
N ALA A 338 -11.75 14.51 30.13
CA ALA A 338 -12.39 14.44 28.82
C ALA A 338 -13.78 13.75 28.87
N LEU A 339 -13.99 12.81 29.80
CA LEU A 339 -15.27 12.10 29.99
C LEU A 339 -16.40 12.98 30.53
N GLU A 340 -16.13 14.21 31.00
CA GLU A 340 -17.17 15.22 31.22
C GLU A 340 -17.93 15.56 29.92
N GLY A 341 -17.34 15.27 28.76
CA GLY A 341 -17.93 15.51 27.44
C GLY A 341 -17.97 16.97 27.04
N LYS A 342 -17.20 17.82 27.73
CA LYS A 342 -17.03 19.24 27.40
C LYS A 342 -15.91 19.40 26.36
N PRO A 343 -16.02 20.38 25.45
CA PRO A 343 -14.96 20.66 24.50
C PRO A 343 -13.72 21.20 25.21
N ARG A 344 -12.54 20.96 24.63
CA ARG A 344 -11.24 21.46 25.10
C ARG A 344 -11.27 22.95 25.44
N SER A 345 -12.00 23.75 24.65
CA SER A 345 -12.16 25.21 24.82
C SER A 345 -12.83 25.62 26.14
N ALA A 346 -13.53 24.70 26.81
CA ALA A 346 -14.07 24.92 28.16
C ALA A 346 -12.96 25.01 29.23
N TYR A 347 -11.80 24.43 28.95
CA TYR A 347 -10.66 24.37 29.87
C TYR A 347 -9.48 25.22 29.37
N TYR A 348 -9.18 25.15 28.06
CA TYR A 348 -8.00 25.79 27.48
C TYR A 348 -8.25 26.18 26.00
N ASN A 349 -7.98 27.45 25.69
CA ASN A 349 -8.14 28.03 24.35
C ASN A 349 -6.81 28.31 23.63
N GLY A 350 -5.66 28.00 24.26
CA GLY A 350 -4.35 28.20 23.65
C GLY A 350 -4.01 27.12 22.61
N LYS A 351 -2.94 27.38 21.84
CA LYS A 351 -2.35 26.42 20.89
C LYS A 351 -1.57 25.32 21.63
N GLY A 352 -1.25 24.24 20.93
CA GLY A 352 -0.50 23.12 21.47
C GLY A 352 -1.31 22.19 22.36
N ARG A 353 -0.63 21.26 23.02
CA ARG A 353 -1.24 20.40 24.05
C ARG A 353 -1.73 21.23 25.25
N VAL A 354 -2.83 20.80 25.88
CA VAL A 354 -3.30 21.37 27.15
C VAL A 354 -2.22 21.16 28.22
N PRO A 355 -1.73 22.22 28.88
CA PRO A 355 -0.77 22.08 29.96
C PRO A 355 -1.30 21.20 31.10
N ASP A 356 -0.45 20.33 31.64
CA ASP A 356 -0.83 19.38 32.70
C ASP A 356 -1.49 20.08 33.89
N LYS A 357 -0.97 21.26 34.27
CA LYS A 357 -1.55 22.06 35.35
C LYS A 357 -3.05 22.35 35.14
N ILE A 358 -3.48 22.62 33.90
CA ILE A 358 -4.89 22.89 33.61
C ILE A 358 -5.73 21.62 33.78
N ILE A 359 -5.20 20.46 33.35
CA ILE A 359 -5.85 19.17 33.55
C ILE A 359 -5.97 18.86 35.06
N HIS A 360 -4.91 19.06 35.83
CA HIS A 360 -4.90 18.89 37.29
C HIS A 360 -5.84 19.88 38.00
N ASP A 361 -5.89 21.14 37.55
CA ASP A 361 -6.81 22.14 38.11
C ASP A 361 -8.28 21.79 37.82
N ALA A 362 -8.58 21.23 36.63
CA ALA A 362 -9.91 20.69 36.32
C ALA A 362 -10.24 19.47 37.19
N ALA A 363 -9.28 18.55 37.36
CA ALA A 363 -9.42 17.34 38.17
C ALA A 363 -9.84 17.60 39.63
N LYS A 364 -9.41 18.74 40.22
CA LYS A 364 -9.78 19.12 41.60
C LYS A 364 -11.28 19.30 41.81
N ALA A 365 -12.03 19.59 40.75
CA ALA A 365 -13.49 19.72 40.83
C ALA A 365 -14.22 18.36 40.88
N HIS A 366 -13.53 17.26 40.56
CA HIS A 366 -14.09 15.92 40.61
C HIS A 366 -14.03 15.32 42.02
N ALA A 367 -14.92 14.36 42.31
CA ALA A 367 -14.96 13.67 43.60
C ALA A 367 -13.67 12.88 43.90
N GLN A 368 -12.98 12.44 42.86
CA GLN A 368 -11.68 11.76 42.96
C GLN A 368 -10.56 12.73 43.39
N GLY A 369 -10.72 14.04 43.16
CA GLY A 369 -9.72 15.07 43.45
C GLY A 369 -8.49 15.00 42.55
N ASP A 370 -7.48 15.81 42.88
CA ASP A 370 -6.23 15.88 42.13
C ASP A 370 -5.44 14.57 42.25
N CYS A 371 -5.12 13.97 41.10
CA CYS A 371 -4.30 12.76 40.95
C CYS A 371 -3.79 12.63 39.51
N ALA A 372 -2.78 11.80 39.28
CA ALA A 372 -2.30 11.48 37.94
C ALA A 372 -2.97 10.21 37.38
N TRP A 373 -3.15 9.20 38.23
CA TRP A 373 -3.65 7.89 37.83
C TRP A 373 -4.86 7.44 38.66
N LEU A 374 -5.81 6.77 38.00
CA LEU A 374 -7.00 6.17 38.59
C LEU A 374 -7.06 4.70 38.24
N TYR A 375 -7.27 3.84 39.24
CA TYR A 375 -7.48 2.42 39.05
C TYR A 375 -8.93 2.05 39.36
N TYR A 376 -9.63 1.55 38.35
CA TYR A 376 -10.98 0.99 38.50
C TYR A 376 -10.88 -0.53 38.57
N GLY A 377 -11.50 -1.13 39.59
CA GLY A 377 -11.54 -2.59 39.75
C GLY A 377 -12.85 -3.08 40.33
N MET A 378 -13.05 -4.39 40.25
CA MET A 378 -14.20 -5.08 40.86
C MET A 378 -13.73 -6.41 41.46
N ALA A 379 -14.22 -6.72 42.65
CA ALA A 379 -14.05 -8.03 43.28
C ALA A 379 -15.32 -8.86 43.08
N TYR A 380 -15.17 -10.14 42.77
CA TYR A 380 -16.27 -11.05 42.47
C TYR A 380 -16.29 -12.22 43.47
N GLY A 381 -17.47 -12.81 43.68
CA GLY A 381 -17.67 -13.95 44.58
C GLY A 381 -18.52 -13.61 45.80
N PRO A 382 -18.75 -14.55 46.72
CA PRO A 382 -19.38 -14.31 48.03
C PRO A 382 -18.64 -13.24 48.86
N GLN A 383 -19.33 -12.64 49.83
CA GLN A 383 -18.81 -11.51 50.60
C GLN A 383 -17.47 -11.79 51.29
N GLU A 384 -17.27 -13.00 51.81
CA GLU A 384 -16.06 -13.41 52.53
C GLU A 384 -14.84 -13.42 51.58
N ILE A 385 -15.05 -13.91 50.35
CA ILE A 385 -14.02 -13.93 49.31
C ILE A 385 -13.67 -12.53 48.84
N ARG A 386 -14.70 -11.68 48.62
CA ARG A 386 -14.48 -10.28 48.21
C ARG A 386 -13.73 -9.51 49.29
N THR A 387 -14.14 -9.64 50.55
CA THR A 387 -13.49 -8.96 51.68
C THR A 387 -12.00 -9.35 51.75
N TYR A 388 -11.69 -10.64 51.69
CA TYR A 388 -10.31 -11.12 51.70
C TYR A 388 -9.46 -10.55 50.55
N LYS A 389 -10.00 -10.52 49.32
CA LYS A 389 -9.30 -9.94 48.16
C LYS A 389 -9.11 -8.43 48.31
N LEU A 390 -10.15 -7.71 48.73
CA LEU A 390 -10.12 -6.26 48.92
C LEU A 390 -9.12 -5.84 49.99
N ASP A 391 -8.97 -6.61 51.06
CA ASP A 391 -7.97 -6.36 52.11
C ASP A 391 -6.55 -6.48 51.56
N ILE A 392 -6.27 -7.50 50.74
CA ILE A 392 -4.98 -7.66 50.06
C ILE A 392 -4.72 -6.49 49.11
N ILE A 393 -5.69 -6.16 48.26
CA ILE A 393 -5.58 -5.06 47.29
C ILE A 393 -5.31 -3.74 48.02
N HIS A 394 -6.06 -3.47 49.09
CA HIS A 394 -5.90 -2.27 49.89
C HIS A 394 -4.50 -2.19 50.50
N LYS A 395 -4.04 -3.26 51.16
CA LYS A 395 -2.71 -3.34 51.76
C LYS A 395 -1.60 -3.08 50.74
N GLU A 396 -1.74 -3.60 49.52
CA GLU A 396 -0.73 -3.46 48.48
C GLU A 396 -0.76 -2.08 47.82
N PHE A 397 -1.93 -1.57 47.45
CA PHE A 397 -2.08 -0.28 46.76
C PHE A 397 -1.69 0.90 47.66
N MET A 398 -1.96 0.80 48.97
CA MET A 398 -1.58 1.84 49.94
C MET A 398 -0.07 1.90 50.22
N LYS A 399 0.76 1.04 49.60
CA LYS A 399 2.22 1.17 49.62
C LYS A 399 2.72 2.37 48.80
N ILE A 400 1.91 2.88 47.87
CA ILE A 400 2.24 4.08 47.10
C ILE A 400 1.97 5.32 47.97
N PRO A 401 2.98 6.18 48.21
CA PRO A 401 2.79 7.38 49.03
C PRO A 401 1.71 8.31 48.48
N GLY A 402 0.70 8.60 49.30
CA GLY A 402 -0.40 9.50 48.93
C GLY A 402 -1.51 8.83 48.10
N ALA A 403 -1.47 7.51 47.89
CA ALA A 403 -2.59 6.77 47.35
C ALA A 403 -3.84 6.93 48.23
N ARG A 404 -5.01 6.98 47.61
CA ARG A 404 -6.30 7.06 48.31
C ARG A 404 -7.26 6.02 47.77
N ARG A 405 -7.96 5.32 48.67
CA ARG A 405 -9.18 4.59 48.32
C ARG A 405 -10.33 5.59 48.33
N ILE A 406 -11.07 5.67 47.24
CA ILE A 406 -12.29 6.47 47.17
C ILE A 406 -13.44 5.60 47.66
N ASP A 407 -14.26 6.14 48.58
CA ASP A 407 -15.50 5.50 49.01
C ASP A 407 -16.55 5.67 47.91
N PRO A 408 -17.01 4.60 47.23
CA PRO A 408 -18.01 4.72 46.19
C PRO A 408 -19.30 5.41 46.65
N SER A 409 -19.68 5.29 47.94
CA SER A 409 -20.87 5.93 48.48
C SER A 409 -20.79 7.47 48.52
N SER A 410 -19.58 8.02 48.43
CA SER A 410 -19.34 9.47 48.35
C SER A 410 -19.41 10.03 46.93
N LEU A 411 -19.48 9.17 45.90
CA LEU A 411 -19.48 9.59 44.50
C LEU A 411 -20.88 10.05 44.05
N PRO A 412 -20.99 11.13 43.27
CA PRO A 412 -22.24 11.52 42.61
C PRO A 412 -22.85 10.36 41.82
N THR A 413 -24.18 10.26 41.77
CA THR A 413 -24.87 9.16 41.07
C THR A 413 -24.69 9.18 39.56
N ASP A 414 -24.29 10.32 39.01
CA ASP A 414 -23.93 10.55 37.61
C ASP A 414 -22.41 10.53 37.35
N ASP A 415 -21.60 10.22 38.37
CA ASP A 415 -20.15 10.04 38.21
C ASP A 415 -19.85 8.85 37.27
N TYR A 416 -18.81 9.01 36.46
CA TYR A 416 -18.37 8.01 35.50
C TYR A 416 -17.99 6.66 36.15
N PHE A 417 -17.60 6.64 37.43
CA PHE A 417 -17.42 5.40 38.19
C PHE A 417 -18.60 4.44 38.06
N TRP A 418 -19.85 4.94 38.07
CA TRP A 418 -21.03 4.08 37.96
C TRP A 418 -21.20 3.48 36.56
N VAL A 419 -20.63 4.10 35.52
CA VAL A 419 -20.53 3.49 34.18
C VAL A 419 -19.61 2.27 34.25
N ARG A 420 -18.46 2.42 34.91
CA ARG A 420 -17.50 1.33 35.11
C ARG A 420 -18.05 0.19 35.95
N ASP A 421 -18.77 0.51 37.02
CA ASP A 421 -19.47 -0.47 37.86
C ASP A 421 -20.45 -1.32 37.03
N ARG A 422 -21.26 -0.67 36.19
CA ARG A 422 -22.18 -1.37 35.28
C ARG A 422 -21.44 -2.23 34.26
N VAL A 423 -20.45 -1.68 33.59
CA VAL A 423 -19.68 -2.41 32.56
C VAL A 423 -18.95 -3.62 33.16
N ALA A 424 -18.29 -3.47 34.32
CA ALA A 424 -17.61 -4.57 35.00
C ALA A 424 -18.57 -5.61 35.61
N SER A 425 -19.85 -5.27 35.79
CA SER A 425 -20.91 -6.23 36.16
C SER A 425 -21.71 -6.77 34.97
N GLY A 426 -21.20 -6.56 33.74
CA GLY A 426 -21.80 -7.10 32.52
C GLY A 426 -23.05 -6.34 32.03
N VAL A 427 -23.28 -5.13 32.53
CA VAL A 427 -24.38 -4.26 32.11
C VAL A 427 -23.86 -3.25 31.08
N PRO A 428 -24.26 -3.35 29.79
CA PRO A 428 -23.78 -2.46 28.76
C PRO A 428 -24.28 -1.01 28.94
N ASP A 429 -23.41 -0.05 28.60
CA ASP A 429 -23.63 1.41 28.65
C ASP A 429 -23.15 2.08 27.32
N LEU A 430 -23.24 3.41 27.18
CA LEU A 430 -22.84 4.16 25.98
C LEU A 430 -22.05 5.45 26.25
N GLU A 431 -21.84 5.81 27.51
CA GLU A 431 -21.31 7.13 27.88
C GLU A 431 -19.81 7.32 27.58
N GLU A 432 -19.05 6.25 27.30
CA GLU A 432 -17.61 6.33 27.03
C GLU A 432 -17.29 7.37 25.95
N LEU A 433 -18.06 7.43 24.86
CA LEU A 433 -17.76 8.30 23.70
C LEU A 433 -17.79 9.81 24.00
N ARG A 434 -18.13 10.22 25.22
CA ARG A 434 -18.10 11.63 25.63
C ARG A 434 -16.74 12.28 25.39
N TRP A 435 -15.64 11.57 25.61
CA TRP A 435 -14.30 12.14 25.41
C TRP A 435 -14.00 12.52 23.95
N VAL A 436 -14.71 11.94 22.98
CA VAL A 436 -14.56 12.34 21.57
C VAL A 436 -15.05 13.78 21.34
N ASN A 437 -15.91 14.32 22.21
CA ASN A 437 -16.37 15.72 22.14
C ASN A 437 -15.28 16.74 22.50
N TRP A 438 -14.06 16.30 22.82
CA TRP A 438 -12.94 17.19 23.13
C TRP A 438 -12.67 18.21 22.01
N HIS A 439 -12.86 17.79 20.75
CA HIS A 439 -12.82 18.68 19.59
C HIS A 439 -14.18 18.76 18.88
N PRO A 440 -14.52 19.90 18.25
CA PRO A 440 -15.64 19.94 17.30
C PRO A 440 -15.39 18.94 16.16
N ASN A 441 -16.43 18.24 15.72
CA ASN A 441 -16.33 17.13 14.76
C ASN A 441 -15.28 16.10 15.18
N GLY A 442 -15.21 15.77 16.47
CA GLY A 442 -14.24 14.84 17.01
C GLY A 442 -14.18 13.52 16.25
N GLY A 443 -13.01 13.20 15.72
CA GLY A 443 -12.59 11.86 15.34
C GLY A 443 -11.55 11.37 16.35
N HIS A 444 -11.36 10.06 16.43
CA HIS A 444 -10.27 9.49 17.19
C HIS A 444 -9.55 8.39 16.41
N VAL A 445 -8.29 8.18 16.77
CA VAL A 445 -7.46 7.05 16.31
C VAL A 445 -6.63 6.56 17.49
N ALA A 446 -6.49 5.24 17.61
CA ALA A 446 -5.84 4.63 18.76
C ALA A 446 -4.43 4.11 18.43
N PHE A 447 -3.49 4.40 19.34
CA PHE A 447 -2.20 3.70 19.43
C PHE A 447 -2.31 2.61 20.49
N SER A 448 -2.06 1.34 20.10
CA SER A 448 -2.41 0.18 20.94
C SER A 448 -1.29 -0.88 21.05
N PRO A 449 -0.07 -0.52 21.48
CA PRO A 449 1.03 -1.47 21.67
C PRO A 449 0.79 -2.42 22.85
N VAL A 450 1.33 -3.63 22.73
CA VAL A 450 1.36 -4.64 23.79
C VAL A 450 2.74 -4.67 24.44
N SER A 451 2.76 -4.84 25.76
CA SER A 451 4.01 -4.97 26.53
C SER A 451 3.88 -5.94 27.71
N PRO A 452 5.00 -6.41 28.28
CA PRO A 452 4.98 -7.16 29.54
C PRO A 452 4.48 -6.30 30.70
N VAL A 453 3.77 -6.86 31.68
CA VAL A 453 3.30 -6.12 32.87
C VAL A 453 4.48 -5.77 33.80
N ARG A 454 5.27 -4.76 33.45
CA ARG A 454 6.46 -4.33 34.19
C ARG A 454 6.51 -2.81 34.21
N GLY A 455 6.93 -2.24 35.33
CA GLY A 455 6.92 -0.79 35.53
C GLY A 455 7.74 -0.06 34.45
N ARG A 456 8.94 -0.56 34.16
CA ARG A 456 9.84 0.01 33.14
C ARG A 456 9.23 0.01 31.73
N ASP A 457 8.45 -1.01 31.39
CA ASP A 457 7.87 -1.20 30.06
C ASP A 457 6.65 -0.27 29.90
N ALA A 458 5.84 -0.11 30.96
CA ALA A 458 4.75 0.87 30.99
C ALA A 458 5.27 2.31 30.87
N THR A 459 6.29 2.65 31.65
CA THR A 459 6.92 3.98 31.60
C THR A 459 7.49 4.27 30.21
N ALA A 460 8.20 3.32 29.60
CA ALA A 460 8.78 3.52 28.26
C ALA A 460 7.71 3.80 27.19
N LEU A 461 6.59 3.08 27.22
CA LEU A 461 5.48 3.30 26.28
C LEU A 461 4.75 4.63 26.54
N PHE A 462 4.53 4.98 27.81
CA PHE A 462 3.92 6.26 28.18
C PHE A 462 4.80 7.44 27.74
N GLU A 463 6.11 7.36 27.92
CA GLU A 463 7.07 8.38 27.48
C GLU A 463 7.11 8.53 25.95
N ILE A 464 7.04 7.42 25.18
CA ILE A 464 6.93 7.48 23.72
C ILE A 464 5.68 8.26 23.33
N ALA A 465 4.52 7.87 23.87
CA ALA A 465 3.26 8.50 23.53
C ALA A 465 3.24 9.98 23.91
N ARG A 466 3.68 10.32 25.12
CA ARG A 466 3.76 11.71 25.60
C ARG A 466 4.65 12.57 24.71
N ARG A 467 5.87 12.12 24.43
CA ARG A 467 6.82 12.86 23.58
C ARG A 467 6.28 13.08 22.17
N ARG A 468 5.68 12.07 21.56
CA ARG A 468 5.11 12.19 20.20
C ARG A 468 3.88 13.11 20.19
N CYS A 469 3.01 13.03 21.18
CA CYS A 469 1.91 13.97 21.32
C CYS A 469 2.39 15.42 21.50
N ASP A 470 3.43 15.64 22.30
CA ASP A 470 4.08 16.94 22.47
C ASP A 470 4.66 17.48 21.14
N GLU A 471 5.33 16.62 20.36
CA GLU A 471 5.92 16.98 19.05
C GLU A 471 4.87 17.45 18.02
N PHE A 472 3.66 16.90 18.09
CA PHE A 472 2.59 17.14 17.12
C PHE A 472 1.45 18.04 17.64
N ASP A 473 1.62 18.64 18.81
CA ASP A 473 0.63 19.53 19.44
C ASP A 473 -0.73 18.83 19.70
N LEU A 474 -0.69 17.56 20.12
CA LEU A 474 -1.88 16.73 20.36
C LEU A 474 -2.08 16.46 21.85
N ASP A 475 -3.34 16.49 22.28
CA ASP A 475 -3.74 16.04 23.62
C ASP A 475 -3.68 14.50 23.72
N ILE A 476 -3.31 13.99 24.90
CA ILE A 476 -3.08 12.57 25.14
C ILE A 476 -4.08 12.01 26.17
N PHE A 477 -4.71 10.89 25.82
CA PHE A 477 -5.65 10.16 26.69
C PHE A 477 -5.22 8.68 26.83
N PRO A 478 -4.23 8.40 27.69
CA PRO A 478 -3.69 7.06 27.87
C PRO A 478 -4.49 6.23 28.90
N THR A 479 -4.74 4.97 28.55
CA THR A 479 -5.31 3.95 29.43
C THR A 479 -4.51 2.66 29.32
N PHE A 480 -4.05 2.14 30.45
CA PHE A 480 -3.48 0.80 30.53
C PHE A 480 -4.58 -0.21 30.83
N VAL A 481 -4.69 -1.22 29.98
CA VAL A 481 -5.59 -2.36 30.11
C VAL A 481 -4.72 -3.57 30.43
N VAL A 482 -4.78 -4.06 31.66
CA VAL A 482 -3.86 -5.10 32.15
C VAL A 482 -4.53 -6.47 32.09
N GLY A 483 -4.14 -7.25 31.08
CA GLY A 483 -4.50 -8.66 30.96
C GLY A 483 -3.71 -9.52 31.94
N LEU A 484 -3.67 -10.84 31.71
CA LEU A 484 -3.10 -11.76 32.70
C LEU A 484 -1.57 -11.61 32.84
N ARG A 485 -0.86 -11.49 31.70
CA ARG A 485 0.61 -11.46 31.62
C ARG A 485 1.16 -10.37 30.71
N GLU A 486 0.28 -9.63 30.09
CA GLU A 486 0.58 -8.52 29.21
C GLU A 486 -0.27 -7.31 29.63
N MET A 487 0.10 -6.15 29.12
CA MET A 487 -0.72 -4.95 29.19
C MET A 487 -0.77 -4.28 27.83
N HIS A 488 -1.95 -3.79 27.48
CA HIS A 488 -2.18 -2.93 26.35
C HIS A 488 -2.16 -1.48 26.84
N LEU A 489 -1.31 -0.64 26.25
CA LEU A 489 -1.47 0.81 26.38
C LEU A 489 -2.36 1.27 25.24
N ILE A 490 -3.55 1.78 25.53
CA ILE A 490 -4.42 2.41 24.54
C ILE A 490 -4.28 3.92 24.71
N VAL A 491 -3.71 4.58 23.70
CA VAL A 491 -3.66 6.04 23.65
C VAL A 491 -4.65 6.52 22.61
N GLU A 492 -5.72 7.16 23.07
CA GLU A 492 -6.70 7.77 22.18
C GLU A 492 -6.21 9.15 21.76
N ILE A 493 -6.02 9.35 20.45
CA ILE A 493 -5.70 10.64 19.85
C ILE A 493 -6.99 11.23 19.28
N VAL A 494 -7.50 12.28 19.94
CA VAL A 494 -8.69 13.00 19.48
C VAL A 494 -8.27 14.18 18.61
N PHE A 495 -8.95 14.35 17.47
CA PHE A 495 -8.68 15.44 16.54
C PHE A 495 -9.98 15.96 15.93
N ASN A 496 -9.97 17.22 15.44
CA ASN A 496 -11.06 17.71 14.60
C ASN A 496 -10.91 17.09 13.21
N ARG A 497 -11.86 16.23 12.80
CA ARG A 497 -11.78 15.54 11.50
C ARG A 497 -11.96 16.48 10.30
N ASP A 498 -12.50 17.68 10.50
CA ASP A 498 -12.62 18.71 9.46
C ASP A 498 -11.33 19.54 9.30
N ASP A 499 -10.38 19.41 10.23
CA ASP A 499 -9.09 20.10 10.18
C ASP A 499 -8.03 19.21 9.47
N PRO A 500 -7.59 19.55 8.24
CA PRO A 500 -6.61 18.76 7.52
C PRO A 500 -5.21 18.75 8.18
N VAL A 501 -4.85 19.80 8.92
CA VAL A 501 -3.56 19.89 9.62
C VAL A 501 -3.58 18.98 10.84
N MET A 502 -4.63 19.05 11.68
CA MET A 502 -4.75 18.16 12.83
C MET A 502 -4.81 16.68 12.41
N ARG A 503 -5.53 16.35 11.33
CA ARG A 503 -5.49 14.99 10.75
C ARG A 503 -4.08 14.59 10.31
N GLY A 504 -3.37 15.49 9.64
CA GLY A 504 -1.97 15.29 9.25
C GLY A 504 -1.08 14.98 10.45
N ASN A 505 -1.20 15.77 11.51
CA ASN A 505 -0.48 15.61 12.77
C ASN A 505 -0.85 14.29 13.47
N ALA A 506 -2.12 13.94 13.56
CA ALA A 506 -2.58 12.68 14.16
C ALA A 506 -1.97 11.47 13.43
N ARG A 507 -1.95 11.49 12.09
CA ARG A 507 -1.29 10.43 11.31
C ARG A 507 0.21 10.37 11.56
N ALA A 508 0.90 11.50 11.48
CA ALA A 508 2.35 11.56 11.66
C ALA A 508 2.76 11.11 13.07
N CYS A 509 2.02 11.55 14.09
CA CYS A 509 2.17 11.15 15.48
C CYS A 509 2.03 9.63 15.63
N LEU A 510 0.95 9.04 15.11
CA LEU A 510 0.72 7.60 15.21
C LEU A 510 1.80 6.78 14.49
N ARG A 511 2.20 7.19 13.27
CA ARG A 511 3.30 6.53 12.54
C ARG A 511 4.60 6.55 13.34
N GLY A 512 4.93 7.69 13.94
CA GLY A 512 6.12 7.83 14.77
C GLY A 512 6.07 7.01 16.06
N MET A 513 4.90 6.91 16.71
CA MET A 513 4.72 6.05 17.88
C MET A 513 4.91 4.57 17.53
N ILE A 514 4.36 4.11 16.39
CA ILE A 514 4.52 2.73 15.90
C ILE A 514 6.00 2.41 15.67
N ASP A 515 6.72 3.27 14.93
CA ASP A 515 8.13 3.04 14.63
C ASP A 515 9.00 3.03 15.91
N ASP A 516 8.74 3.95 16.84
CA ASP A 516 9.48 4.02 18.10
C ASP A 516 9.21 2.82 19.02
N ALA A 517 7.96 2.35 19.07
CA ALA A 517 7.57 1.20 19.86
C ALA A 517 8.13 -0.10 19.29
N ALA A 518 8.05 -0.30 17.98
CA ALA A 518 8.66 -1.41 17.27
C ALA A 518 10.19 -1.43 17.46
N GLY A 519 10.84 -0.27 17.40
CA GLY A 519 12.28 -0.12 17.68
C GLY A 519 12.69 -0.53 19.11
N LYS A 520 11.72 -0.62 20.04
CA LYS A 520 11.90 -1.14 21.41
C LYS A 520 11.35 -2.55 21.62
N GLY A 521 10.82 -3.20 20.58
CA GLY A 521 10.27 -4.55 20.63
C GLY A 521 8.82 -4.63 21.12
N TYR A 522 8.06 -3.53 21.05
CA TYR A 522 6.62 -3.52 21.29
C TYR A 522 5.87 -3.50 19.96
N GLY A 523 4.83 -4.32 19.82
CA GLY A 523 3.98 -4.36 18.63
C GLY A 523 2.52 -4.13 18.97
N GLU A 524 1.77 -3.56 18.03
CA GLU A 524 0.35 -3.24 18.19
C GLU A 524 -0.54 -4.47 17.99
N TYR A 525 -1.52 -4.66 18.87
CA TYR A 525 -2.48 -5.76 18.73
C TYR A 525 -3.58 -5.49 17.69
N ARG A 526 -3.84 -4.21 17.40
CA ARG A 526 -4.94 -3.75 16.54
C ARG A 526 -4.69 -2.31 16.08
N THR A 527 -5.17 -1.96 14.89
CA THR A 527 -4.96 -0.63 14.32
C THR A 527 -6.01 -0.23 13.29
N HIS A 528 -5.96 1.04 12.92
CA HIS A 528 -6.80 1.66 11.91
C HIS A 528 -6.35 1.28 10.49
N LEU A 529 -7.28 1.23 9.53
CA LEU A 529 -7.05 0.87 8.13
C LEU A 529 -5.80 1.51 7.50
N ALA A 530 -5.55 2.78 7.80
CA ALA A 530 -4.42 3.56 7.30
C ALA A 530 -3.02 3.11 7.76
N PHE A 531 -2.94 2.26 8.80
CA PHE A 531 -1.68 1.84 9.43
C PHE A 531 -1.49 0.32 9.44
N MET A 532 -2.46 -0.44 8.95
CA MET A 532 -2.38 -1.91 8.88
C MET A 532 -1.09 -2.38 8.19
N ASP A 533 -0.71 -1.76 7.07
CA ASP A 533 0.49 -2.15 6.32
C ASP A 533 1.78 -1.84 7.09
N GLN A 534 1.85 -0.69 7.78
CA GLN A 534 3.02 -0.31 8.57
C GLN A 534 3.20 -1.28 9.73
N ILE A 535 2.12 -1.55 10.48
CA ILE A 535 2.15 -2.43 11.64
C ILE A 535 2.43 -3.86 11.21
N ALA A 536 1.80 -4.38 10.16
CA ALA A 536 2.14 -5.71 9.65
C ALA A 536 3.61 -5.79 9.21
N GLY A 537 4.17 -4.68 8.71
CA GLY A 537 5.58 -4.53 8.40
C GLY A 537 6.54 -4.51 9.60
N THR A 538 6.07 -4.32 10.84
CA THR A 538 6.90 -4.45 12.05
C THR A 538 7.03 -5.90 12.52
N TYR A 539 6.14 -6.79 12.08
CA TYR A 539 6.20 -8.23 12.34
C TYR A 539 7.06 -8.97 11.29
N ASP A 540 8.26 -8.46 11.04
CA ASP A 540 9.12 -8.82 9.90
C ASP A 540 10.21 -9.86 10.20
N TRP A 541 10.16 -10.52 11.37
CA TRP A 541 11.16 -11.51 11.75
C TRP A 541 11.39 -12.56 10.64
N ASN A 542 12.68 -12.89 10.42
CA ASN A 542 13.13 -13.82 9.38
C ASN A 542 12.63 -13.43 7.98
N ASP A 543 12.87 -12.16 7.60
CA ASP A 543 12.52 -11.61 6.29
C ASP A 543 11.01 -11.72 6.01
N GLY A 544 10.18 -11.22 6.94
CA GLY A 544 8.73 -11.19 6.80
C GLY A 544 8.08 -12.58 6.69
N ALA A 545 8.65 -13.60 7.35
CA ALA A 545 8.21 -14.98 7.21
C ALA A 545 6.73 -15.17 7.56
N LEU A 546 6.23 -14.46 8.58
CA LEU A 546 4.84 -14.53 9.00
C LEU A 546 3.89 -14.00 7.91
N MET A 547 4.19 -12.83 7.33
CA MET A 547 3.42 -12.26 6.22
C MET A 547 3.40 -13.22 5.03
N LYS A 548 4.57 -13.71 4.60
CA LYS A 548 4.70 -14.65 3.48
C LYS A 548 3.92 -15.94 3.70
N PHE A 549 3.85 -16.44 4.94
CA PHE A 549 3.05 -17.61 5.30
C PHE A 549 1.55 -17.32 5.18
N ASN A 550 1.09 -16.21 5.76
CA ASN A 550 -0.31 -15.82 5.69
C ASN A 550 -0.75 -15.53 4.25
N GLU A 551 0.08 -14.90 3.43
CA GLU A 551 -0.18 -14.68 2.00
C GLU A 551 -0.35 -16.00 1.25
N LYS A 552 0.44 -17.04 1.56
CA LYS A 552 0.28 -18.37 0.95
C LYS A 552 -1.07 -18.99 1.30
N ILE A 553 -1.51 -18.87 2.55
CA ILE A 553 -2.83 -19.36 2.97
C ILE A 553 -3.92 -18.55 2.26
N LYS A 554 -3.78 -17.23 2.22
CA LYS A 554 -4.76 -16.33 1.61
C LYS A 554 -4.90 -16.58 0.12
N ASP A 555 -3.81 -16.65 -0.62
CA ASP A 555 -3.81 -16.93 -2.06
C ASP A 555 -4.36 -18.33 -2.38
N CYS A 556 -4.30 -19.28 -1.42
CA CYS A 556 -4.88 -20.62 -1.56
C CYS A 556 -6.40 -20.60 -1.34
N LEU A 557 -6.88 -19.91 -0.30
CA LEU A 557 -8.30 -19.82 0.05
C LEU A 557 -9.08 -18.85 -0.84
N ASP A 558 -8.43 -17.79 -1.32
CA ASP A 558 -9.02 -16.73 -2.13
C ASP A 558 -8.17 -16.47 -3.39
N PRO A 559 -8.18 -17.39 -4.36
CA PRO A 559 -7.36 -17.27 -5.57
C PRO A 559 -7.70 -16.03 -6.41
N ASN A 560 -8.87 -15.43 -6.18
CA ASN A 560 -9.37 -14.27 -6.91
C ASN A 560 -9.15 -12.95 -6.15
N GLY A 561 -8.73 -13.02 -4.89
CA GLY A 561 -8.45 -11.87 -4.03
C GLY A 561 -9.65 -10.99 -3.73
N ILE A 562 -10.86 -11.58 -3.69
CA ILE A 562 -12.11 -10.81 -3.56
C ILE A 562 -12.42 -10.38 -2.13
N LEU A 563 -11.99 -11.13 -1.11
CA LEU A 563 -12.43 -10.94 0.26
C LEU A 563 -11.48 -10.01 1.00
N ALA A 564 -12.00 -8.85 1.41
CA ALA A 564 -11.37 -7.79 2.21
C ALA A 564 -9.87 -7.57 1.90
N PRO A 565 -9.51 -7.24 0.64
CA PRO A 565 -8.12 -7.03 0.27
C PRO A 565 -7.46 -5.92 1.09
N GLY A 566 -6.23 -6.16 1.54
CA GLY A 566 -5.45 -5.24 2.37
C GLY A 566 -5.79 -5.27 3.87
N SER A 567 -6.76 -6.07 4.31
CA SER A 567 -7.04 -6.27 5.74
C SER A 567 -5.95 -7.12 6.38
N SER A 568 -4.93 -6.46 6.95
CA SER A 568 -3.76 -7.07 7.62
C SER A 568 -2.86 -7.96 6.76
N LEU A 569 -3.20 -8.17 5.48
CA LEU A 569 -2.47 -9.01 4.51
C LEU A 569 -2.49 -8.36 3.13
N ASP A 570 -1.34 -8.40 2.44
CA ASP A 570 -1.27 -8.05 1.02
C ASP A 570 -1.81 -9.22 0.16
N ILE A 571 -2.44 -8.92 -0.98
CA ILE A 571 -3.07 -9.94 -1.83
C ILE A 571 -2.66 -9.73 -3.28
N LYS A 572 -2.55 -10.82 -4.05
CA LYS A 572 -2.43 -10.81 -5.53
C LYS A 572 -3.25 -9.75 -6.28
N MET A 573 -4.44 -9.36 -5.80
CA MET A 573 -5.29 -8.35 -6.44
C MET A 573 -4.77 -6.91 -6.23
N LEU A 574 -4.04 -6.65 -5.14
CA LEU A 574 -3.40 -5.38 -4.79
C LEU A 574 -1.92 -5.31 -5.18
N ARG A 575 -1.29 -6.46 -5.48
CA ARG A 575 -0.03 -6.48 -6.24
C ARG A 575 -0.29 -5.75 -7.56
N ARG A 576 0.40 -4.60 -7.75
CA ARG A 576 0.25 -3.65 -8.89
C ARG A 576 -0.27 -4.39 -10.14
N LYS A 577 -1.54 -4.17 -10.50
CA LYS A 577 -2.08 -4.68 -11.76
C LYS A 577 -1.64 -3.75 -12.89
N ALA A 578 -1.63 -4.23 -14.13
CA ALA A 578 -1.39 -3.42 -15.32
C ALA A 578 -2.28 -2.14 -15.38
N GLY A 579 -3.47 -2.13 -14.79
CA GLY A 579 -4.31 -0.92 -14.68
C GLY A 579 -3.77 0.17 -13.74
N ASP A 580 -2.94 -0.19 -12.76
CA ASP A 580 -2.26 0.75 -11.85
C ASP A 580 -1.13 1.48 -12.57
N LEU A 581 -0.56 0.84 -13.60
CA LEU A 581 0.36 1.49 -14.52
C LEU A 581 -0.33 2.63 -15.31
N LEU A 582 -1.64 2.70 -15.42
CA LEU A 582 -2.28 3.81 -16.13
C LEU A 582 -2.70 4.96 -15.19
N LYS A 583 -2.57 4.78 -13.87
CA LYS A 583 -2.90 5.83 -12.90
C LYS A 583 -1.82 6.90 -12.86
N LYS A 584 -2.25 8.15 -13.03
CA LYS A 584 -1.40 9.35 -12.95
C LYS A 584 -1.25 9.79 -11.50
N SER A 585 -0.02 10.08 -11.07
CA SER A 585 0.34 10.62 -9.77
C SER A 585 1.13 11.93 -9.90
N PRO A 586 0.95 12.93 -9.01
CA PRO A 586 1.76 14.15 -9.00
C PRO A 586 3.28 13.89 -8.90
N ASN A 587 3.68 12.73 -8.38
CA ASN A 587 5.09 12.33 -8.24
C ASN A 587 5.61 11.46 -9.39
N ASP A 588 4.81 11.22 -10.43
CA ASP A 588 5.26 10.48 -11.60
C ASP A 588 6.46 11.18 -12.26
N VAL A 589 7.35 10.39 -12.84
CA VAL A 589 8.36 10.89 -13.79
C VAL A 589 7.75 10.91 -15.17
N VAL A 590 7.47 12.11 -15.67
CA VAL A 590 6.93 12.33 -16.99
C VAL A 590 8.05 12.66 -17.99
N ILE A 591 7.83 12.29 -19.24
CA ILE A 591 8.68 12.61 -20.38
C ILE A 591 8.01 13.74 -21.15
N LEU A 592 8.75 14.81 -21.38
CA LEU A 592 8.28 15.98 -22.13
C LEU A 592 8.69 15.92 -23.61
N SER A 593 9.85 15.32 -23.89
CA SER A 593 10.33 15.08 -25.25
C SER A 593 11.28 13.89 -25.29
N ALA A 594 11.33 13.20 -26.43
CA ALA A 594 12.31 12.17 -26.74
C ALA A 594 12.68 12.30 -28.22
N VAL A 595 13.96 12.52 -28.50
CA VAL A 595 14.47 12.84 -29.85
C VAL A 595 15.80 12.15 -30.13
N ARG A 596 16.15 12.05 -31.41
CA ARG A 596 17.42 11.46 -31.87
C ARG A 596 17.97 12.16 -33.11
N SER A 597 19.26 12.00 -33.35
CA SER A 597 19.82 12.24 -34.68
C SER A 597 19.35 11.16 -35.67
N PRO A 598 19.54 11.36 -36.98
CA PRO A 598 19.73 10.25 -37.90
C PRO A 598 20.85 9.33 -37.41
N ILE A 599 20.80 8.08 -37.82
CA ILE A 599 21.85 7.10 -37.60
C ILE A 599 22.60 6.89 -38.91
N THR A 600 23.91 7.15 -38.89
CA THR A 600 24.76 7.02 -40.07
C THR A 600 25.71 5.85 -39.95
N ARG A 601 26.11 5.29 -41.09
CA ARG A 601 27.05 4.16 -41.13
C ARG A 601 28.42 4.66 -40.68
N ALA A 602 29.10 3.92 -39.78
CA ALA A 602 30.44 4.31 -39.38
C ALA A 602 31.43 4.30 -40.57
N PHE A 603 32.43 5.18 -40.51
CA PHE A 603 33.52 5.41 -41.46
C PHE A 603 33.12 5.90 -42.86
N LYS A 604 31.88 5.69 -43.29
CA LYS A 604 31.42 5.98 -44.66
C LYS A 604 30.14 6.79 -44.74
N GLY A 605 29.45 6.99 -43.62
CA GLY A 605 28.19 7.74 -43.56
C GLY A 605 28.38 9.24 -43.33
N GLY A 606 27.27 9.96 -43.29
CA GLY A 606 27.23 11.42 -43.12
C GLY A 606 27.94 11.95 -41.87
N PHE A 607 28.06 11.15 -40.80
CA PHE A 607 28.76 11.56 -39.58
C PHE A 607 30.23 11.14 -39.49
N LYS A 608 30.81 10.56 -40.54
CA LYS A 608 32.19 10.03 -40.51
C LYS A 608 33.24 11.05 -40.02
N ASP A 609 33.05 12.33 -40.34
CA ASP A 609 33.98 13.41 -39.99
C ASP A 609 33.55 14.19 -38.74
N LEU A 610 32.35 13.98 -38.20
CA LEU A 610 31.85 14.69 -37.00
C LEU A 610 32.47 14.13 -35.71
N TYR A 611 32.66 15.01 -34.73
CA TYR A 611 32.91 14.61 -33.34
C TYR A 611 31.59 14.28 -32.61
N PRO A 612 31.60 13.39 -31.60
CA PRO A 612 30.37 13.03 -30.87
C PRO A 612 29.67 14.23 -30.23
N GLU A 613 30.41 15.22 -29.72
CA GLU A 613 29.88 16.50 -29.23
C GLU A 613 29.11 17.31 -30.31
N GLU A 614 29.55 17.26 -31.56
CA GLU A 614 28.89 17.95 -32.69
C GLU A 614 27.57 17.25 -33.09
N ILE A 615 27.45 15.95 -32.80
CA ILE A 615 26.21 15.19 -33.02
C ILE A 615 25.25 15.42 -31.84
N LEU A 616 25.74 15.41 -30.60
CA LEU A 616 24.90 15.50 -29.39
C LEU A 616 24.34 16.91 -29.17
N MET A 617 25.14 17.96 -29.36
CA MET A 617 24.74 19.36 -29.11
C MET A 617 23.39 19.74 -29.74
N PRO A 618 23.18 19.60 -31.06
CA PRO A 618 21.91 19.93 -31.70
C PRO A 618 20.74 19.03 -31.23
N VAL A 619 21.02 17.79 -30.82
CA VAL A 619 20.00 16.87 -30.31
C VAL A 619 19.52 17.31 -28.92
N MET A 620 20.42 17.78 -28.04
CA MET A 620 20.04 18.35 -26.74
C MET A 620 19.23 19.65 -26.90
N GLN A 621 19.63 20.52 -27.83
CA GLN A 621 18.89 21.74 -28.17
C GLN A 621 17.46 21.42 -28.61
N ALA A 622 17.32 20.48 -29.55
CA ALA A 622 16.02 20.06 -30.04
C ALA A 622 15.17 19.38 -28.96
N ALA A 623 15.77 18.61 -28.04
CA ALA A 623 15.04 17.97 -26.94
C ALA A 623 14.38 19.01 -26.04
N VAL A 624 15.14 20.01 -25.59
CA VAL A 624 14.65 21.11 -24.74
C VAL A 624 13.61 21.96 -25.49
N GLN A 625 13.88 22.27 -26.76
CA GLN A 625 12.94 23.00 -27.61
C GLN A 625 11.60 22.25 -27.76
N ARG A 626 11.63 20.94 -28.03
CA ARG A 626 10.40 20.12 -28.16
C ARG A 626 9.69 19.90 -26.82
N ALA A 627 10.41 19.93 -25.71
CA ALA A 627 9.84 19.89 -24.37
C ALA A 627 9.16 21.23 -23.97
N ASN A 628 9.37 22.30 -24.76
CA ASN A 628 8.86 23.63 -24.50
C ASN A 628 9.31 24.19 -23.13
N ILE A 629 10.59 24.00 -22.81
CA ILE A 629 11.24 24.52 -21.59
C ILE A 629 12.52 25.28 -21.94
N GLU A 630 13.00 26.11 -21.02
CA GLU A 630 14.29 26.79 -21.15
C GLU A 630 15.44 25.88 -20.67
N PRO A 631 16.64 25.94 -21.30
CA PRO A 631 17.79 25.13 -20.88
C PRO A 631 18.14 25.26 -19.39
N GLY A 632 17.96 26.46 -18.82
CA GLY A 632 18.24 26.72 -17.40
C GLY A 632 17.29 26.07 -16.41
N GLN A 633 16.16 25.49 -16.87
CA GLN A 633 15.25 24.74 -16.02
C GLN A 633 15.73 23.29 -15.81
N VAL A 634 16.68 22.80 -16.61
CA VAL A 634 17.25 21.46 -16.45
C VAL A 634 18.30 21.48 -15.33
N ASN A 635 18.06 20.69 -14.28
CA ASN A 635 18.95 20.64 -13.12
C ASN A 635 20.24 19.85 -13.42
N ASP A 636 20.09 18.66 -14.01
CA ASP A 636 21.20 17.74 -14.27
C ASP A 636 21.05 17.02 -15.61
N VAL A 637 22.19 16.69 -16.20
CA VAL A 637 22.28 16.03 -17.51
C VAL A 637 23.13 14.78 -17.42
N LEU A 638 22.55 13.65 -17.82
CA LEU A 638 23.22 12.36 -17.84
C LEU A 638 23.28 11.77 -19.25
N ILE A 639 24.50 11.59 -19.77
CA ILE A 639 24.72 11.09 -21.13
C ILE A 639 25.43 9.73 -21.10
N GLY A 640 24.83 8.77 -21.80
CA GLY A 640 25.42 7.48 -22.10
C GLY A 640 26.48 7.57 -23.20
N ASN A 641 27.69 7.10 -22.91
CA ASN A 641 28.75 6.93 -23.91
C ASN A 641 29.65 5.75 -23.54
N VAL A 642 30.12 5.01 -24.55
CA VAL A 642 30.94 3.81 -24.33
C VAL A 642 32.40 4.03 -24.71
N LEU A 643 32.66 4.63 -25.88
CA LEU A 643 33.99 4.59 -26.50
C LEU A 643 34.80 5.89 -26.39
N ALA A 644 34.18 7.02 -26.02
CA ALA A 644 34.87 8.30 -25.99
C ALA A 644 35.84 8.43 -24.81
N GLU A 645 36.77 9.37 -24.93
CA GLU A 645 37.88 9.48 -23.97
C GLU A 645 37.38 10.03 -22.64
N LEU A 646 37.97 9.55 -21.54
CA LEU A 646 37.54 9.89 -20.18
C LEU A 646 36.02 9.68 -19.97
N GLY A 647 35.43 8.71 -20.67
CA GLY A 647 33.99 8.43 -20.63
C GLY A 647 33.13 9.61 -21.09
N PHE A 648 33.63 10.44 -22.01
CA PHE A 648 32.96 11.62 -22.57
C PHE A 648 32.70 12.78 -21.59
N ALA A 649 33.20 12.72 -20.35
CA ALA A 649 32.86 13.69 -19.30
C ALA A 649 33.16 15.15 -19.69
N LYS A 650 34.33 15.41 -20.29
CA LYS A 650 34.77 16.77 -20.63
C LYS A 650 34.13 17.30 -21.92
N THR A 651 34.20 16.54 -23.00
CA THR A 651 33.66 16.96 -24.30
C THR A 651 32.13 16.94 -24.31
N GLY A 652 31.49 16.08 -23.51
CA GLY A 652 30.06 16.13 -23.27
C GLY A 652 29.63 17.38 -22.50
N ARG A 653 30.37 17.78 -21.46
CA ARG A 653 30.14 19.06 -20.78
C ARG A 653 30.34 20.26 -21.71
N MET A 654 31.33 20.19 -22.60
CA MET A 654 31.54 21.19 -23.64
C MET A 654 30.33 21.29 -24.57
N ALA A 655 29.80 20.15 -25.05
CA ALA A 655 28.57 20.10 -25.86
C ALA A 655 27.37 20.68 -25.11
N LEU A 656 27.23 20.39 -23.81
CA LEU A 656 26.12 20.91 -22.99
C LEU A 656 26.15 22.44 -22.91
N ASN A 657 27.31 23.01 -22.59
CA ASN A 657 27.47 24.47 -22.52
C ASN A 657 27.25 25.10 -23.90
N ALA A 658 27.77 24.49 -24.97
CA ALA A 658 27.57 24.95 -26.35
C ALA A 658 26.10 24.86 -26.80
N ALA A 659 25.34 23.90 -26.25
CA ALA A 659 23.90 23.76 -26.48
C ALA A 659 23.07 24.86 -25.81
N GLY A 660 23.67 25.76 -25.01
CA GLY A 660 23.00 26.90 -24.40
C GLY A 660 22.54 26.69 -22.96
N PHE A 661 22.92 25.58 -22.32
CA PHE A 661 22.65 25.36 -20.91
C PHE A 661 23.57 26.22 -20.04
N PRO A 662 23.06 26.81 -18.94
CA PRO A 662 23.90 27.60 -18.05
C PRO A 662 24.92 26.73 -17.33
N ASN A 663 26.00 27.36 -16.85
CA ASN A 663 27.04 26.67 -16.09
C ASN A 663 26.53 26.03 -14.78
N SER A 664 25.34 26.41 -14.30
CA SER A 664 24.67 25.86 -13.12
C SER A 664 24.00 24.51 -13.36
N THR A 665 23.60 24.19 -14.60
CA THR A 665 23.11 22.84 -14.95
C THR A 665 24.28 21.89 -14.83
N THR A 666 24.16 20.74 -14.16
CA THR A 666 25.28 19.78 -13.99
C THR A 666 25.36 18.76 -15.14
N PHE A 667 26.48 18.03 -15.23
CA PHE A 667 26.69 17.03 -16.28
C PHE A 667 27.50 15.86 -15.73
N HIS A 668 27.06 14.65 -16.03
CA HIS A 668 27.85 13.45 -15.80
C HIS A 668 27.54 12.38 -16.85
N THR A 669 28.33 11.31 -16.87
CA THR A 669 28.20 10.24 -17.87
C THR A 669 28.00 8.89 -17.21
N VAL A 670 27.40 7.97 -17.96
CA VAL A 670 27.18 6.59 -17.54
C VAL A 670 27.59 5.64 -18.66
N ASN A 671 28.26 4.56 -18.28
CA ASN A 671 28.58 3.47 -19.21
C ASN A 671 27.97 2.17 -18.69
N ARG A 672 26.94 1.71 -19.39
CA ARG A 672 26.38 0.35 -19.31
C ARG A 672 26.31 -0.25 -20.71
N GLN A 673 27.37 -0.02 -21.49
CA GLN A 673 27.52 -0.55 -22.84
C GLN A 673 26.33 -0.14 -23.71
N CYS A 674 25.73 -1.06 -24.46
CA CYS A 674 24.57 -0.80 -25.32
C CYS A 674 23.38 -0.13 -24.60
N SER A 675 23.28 -0.29 -23.28
CA SER A 675 22.20 0.26 -22.45
C SER A 675 22.51 1.60 -21.80
N SER A 676 23.66 2.22 -22.10
CA SER A 676 24.12 3.43 -21.41
C SER A 676 23.07 4.55 -21.38
N SER A 677 22.42 4.85 -22.50
CA SER A 677 21.37 5.88 -22.55
C SER A 677 20.04 5.48 -21.91
N LEU A 678 19.69 4.19 -21.87
CA LEU A 678 18.52 3.73 -21.11
C LEU A 678 18.80 3.78 -19.59
N GLN A 679 20.03 3.47 -19.20
CA GLN A 679 20.51 3.64 -17.84
C GLN A 679 20.52 5.11 -17.43
N ALA A 680 20.87 6.01 -18.36
CA ALA A 680 20.78 7.45 -18.13
C ALA A 680 19.33 7.89 -17.81
N ILE A 681 18.35 7.44 -18.61
CA ILE A 681 16.93 7.68 -18.34
C ILE A 681 16.55 7.15 -16.95
N THR A 682 16.98 5.93 -16.64
CA THR A 682 16.69 5.29 -15.34
C THR A 682 17.24 6.10 -14.16
N HIS A 683 18.50 6.53 -14.21
CA HIS A 683 19.12 7.29 -13.12
C HIS A 683 18.48 8.67 -12.93
N VAL A 684 18.23 9.41 -14.01
CA VAL A 684 17.54 10.71 -13.93
C VAL A 684 16.13 10.53 -13.36
N SER A 685 15.40 9.51 -13.80
CA SER A 685 14.09 9.17 -13.23
C SER A 685 14.17 8.89 -11.72
N HIS A 686 15.16 8.13 -11.27
CA HIS A 686 15.33 7.84 -9.85
C HIS A 686 15.63 9.10 -9.03
N SER A 687 16.46 10.01 -9.55
CA SER A 687 16.73 11.30 -8.89
C SER A 687 15.48 12.19 -8.82
N ILE A 688 14.61 12.17 -9.84
CA ILE A 688 13.33 12.88 -9.81
C ILE A 688 12.37 12.26 -8.78
N LEU A 689 12.26 10.92 -8.74
CA LEU A 689 11.44 10.19 -7.77
C LEU A 689 11.91 10.41 -6.32
N ALA A 690 13.21 10.48 -6.10
CA ALA A 690 13.81 10.77 -4.81
C ALA A 690 13.66 12.24 -4.37
N GLY A 691 13.10 13.10 -5.22
CA GLY A 691 12.93 14.53 -4.95
C GLY A 691 14.23 15.35 -5.07
N GLN A 692 15.29 14.80 -5.65
CA GLN A 692 16.58 15.49 -5.83
C GLN A 692 16.55 16.45 -7.02
N LEU A 693 15.76 16.13 -8.05
CA LEU A 693 15.60 16.93 -9.27
C LEU A 693 14.12 17.14 -9.56
N ASP A 694 13.77 18.29 -10.13
CA ASP A 694 12.45 18.51 -10.72
C ASP A 694 12.48 18.20 -12.22
N VAL A 695 13.59 18.53 -12.90
CA VAL A 695 13.78 18.35 -14.34
C VAL A 695 15.20 17.86 -14.63
N GLY A 696 15.31 16.87 -15.51
CA GLY A 696 16.60 16.36 -15.98
C GLY A 696 16.59 16.02 -17.46
N LEU A 697 17.77 15.94 -18.06
CA LEU A 697 17.96 15.46 -19.43
C LEU A 697 18.78 14.17 -19.39
N ALA A 698 18.25 13.13 -20.01
CA ALA A 698 18.96 11.87 -20.19
C ALA A 698 19.14 11.57 -21.68
N GLY A 699 20.25 10.95 -22.06
CA GLY A 699 20.49 10.65 -23.46
C GLY A 699 21.71 9.80 -23.68
N GLY A 700 22.19 9.77 -24.92
CA GLY A 700 23.47 9.16 -25.24
C GLY A 700 23.99 9.62 -26.58
N VAL A 701 25.29 9.41 -26.79
CA VAL A 701 25.94 9.64 -28.07
C VAL A 701 27.02 8.61 -28.29
N GLU A 702 27.22 8.19 -29.54
CA GLU A 702 28.39 7.43 -29.92
C GLU A 702 28.91 7.86 -31.30
N SER A 703 30.24 7.93 -31.41
CA SER A 703 30.94 8.05 -32.68
C SER A 703 31.89 6.86 -32.82
N MET A 704 31.38 5.80 -33.43
CA MET A 704 32.14 4.61 -33.74
C MET A 704 33.13 4.87 -34.89
N SER A 705 32.83 5.80 -35.80
CA SER A 705 33.76 6.29 -36.84
C SER A 705 35.09 6.77 -36.25
N ARG A 706 35.05 7.43 -35.09
CA ARG A 706 36.26 7.97 -34.46
C ARG A 706 36.88 7.01 -33.45
N ASN A 707 36.07 6.31 -32.66
CA ASN A 707 36.57 5.66 -31.45
C ASN A 707 36.62 4.12 -31.52
N TYR A 708 35.90 3.48 -32.45
CA TYR A 708 35.70 2.02 -32.41
C TYR A 708 36.99 1.25 -32.66
N ALA A 709 37.79 1.64 -33.66
CA ALA A 709 39.01 0.94 -34.04
C ALA A 709 40.03 0.84 -32.91
N THR A 710 40.07 1.85 -32.02
CA THR A 710 41.04 1.93 -30.93
C THR A 710 40.51 1.42 -29.59
N ARG A 711 39.19 1.32 -29.41
CA ARG A 711 38.56 1.15 -28.07
C ARG A 711 37.44 0.12 -28.01
N GLY A 712 37.12 -0.57 -29.11
CA GLY A 712 36.04 -1.56 -29.15
C GLY A 712 36.28 -2.81 -28.30
N VAL A 713 37.54 -3.15 -28.00
CA VAL A 713 37.92 -4.22 -27.06
C VAL A 713 39.06 -3.70 -26.18
N PRO A 714 38.97 -3.81 -24.84
CA PRO A 714 40.06 -3.42 -23.95
C PRO A 714 41.35 -4.21 -24.25
N VAL A 715 42.44 -3.50 -24.55
CA VAL A 715 43.76 -4.11 -24.81
C VAL A 715 44.70 -4.06 -23.60
N ASP A 716 44.51 -3.08 -22.72
CA ASP A 716 45.22 -2.95 -21.45
C ASP A 716 44.38 -3.62 -20.35
N VAL A 717 44.67 -4.90 -20.12
CA VAL A 717 43.91 -5.77 -19.19
C VAL A 717 44.86 -6.59 -18.33
N SER A 718 44.46 -6.85 -17.08
CA SER A 718 45.23 -7.68 -16.14
C SER A 718 45.47 -9.08 -16.70
N ALA A 719 46.74 -9.48 -16.82
CA ALA A 719 47.13 -10.83 -17.22
C ALA A 719 46.52 -11.90 -16.29
N ILE A 720 46.49 -11.61 -14.98
CA ILE A 720 45.91 -12.51 -13.96
C ILE A 720 44.43 -12.77 -14.25
N LEU A 721 43.66 -11.74 -14.60
CA LEU A 721 42.23 -11.90 -14.86
C LEU A 721 41.96 -12.52 -16.24
N LYS A 722 42.79 -12.18 -17.24
CA LYS A 722 42.72 -12.76 -18.58
C LYS A 722 42.96 -14.28 -18.57
N GLU A 723 43.81 -14.75 -17.67
CA GLU A 723 44.12 -16.18 -17.44
C GLU A 723 43.43 -16.75 -16.20
N SER A 724 42.43 -16.04 -15.64
CA SER A 724 41.71 -16.46 -14.43
C SER A 724 41.18 -17.89 -14.56
N PRO A 725 41.23 -18.75 -13.53
CA PRO A 725 40.60 -20.07 -13.59
C PRO A 725 39.07 -20.00 -13.74
N VAL A 726 38.45 -18.86 -13.36
CA VAL A 726 37.01 -18.62 -13.50
C VAL A 726 36.66 -18.34 -14.96
N LYS A 727 35.88 -19.23 -15.58
CA LYS A 727 35.44 -19.10 -16.98
C LYS A 727 34.78 -17.75 -17.26
N ASP A 728 33.80 -17.38 -16.44
CA ASP A 728 33.01 -16.16 -16.67
C ASP A 728 33.88 -14.89 -16.61
N ALA A 729 34.94 -14.89 -15.80
CA ALA A 729 35.88 -13.77 -15.76
C ALA A 729 36.64 -13.60 -17.09
N ARG A 730 37.04 -14.70 -17.73
CA ARG A 730 37.71 -14.68 -19.04
C ARG A 730 36.73 -14.28 -20.15
N ASP A 731 35.50 -14.78 -20.07
CA ASP A 731 34.47 -14.56 -21.10
C ASP A 731 33.95 -13.11 -21.14
N CYS A 732 34.19 -12.30 -20.11
CA CYS A 732 33.91 -10.86 -20.15
C CYS A 732 34.66 -10.12 -21.28
N LEU A 733 35.76 -10.67 -21.81
CA LEU A 733 36.48 -10.12 -22.96
C LEU A 733 36.12 -10.80 -24.28
N MET A 734 35.12 -11.69 -24.29
CA MET A 734 34.69 -12.41 -25.48
C MET A 734 34.14 -11.42 -26.53
N PRO A 735 34.63 -11.45 -27.79
CA PRO A 735 34.09 -10.60 -28.84
C PRO A 735 32.59 -10.82 -29.04
N MET A 736 31.84 -9.74 -29.25
CA MET A 736 30.38 -9.77 -29.46
C MET A 736 29.95 -10.80 -30.51
N LEU A 737 30.69 -10.89 -31.62
CA LEU A 737 30.44 -11.85 -32.70
C LEU A 737 30.46 -13.29 -32.20
N GLN A 738 31.43 -13.65 -31.36
CA GLN A 738 31.53 -15.00 -30.81
C GLN A 738 30.35 -15.32 -29.89
N THR A 739 29.87 -14.35 -29.10
CA THR A 739 28.67 -14.58 -28.28
C THR A 739 27.41 -14.78 -29.11
N SER A 740 27.30 -14.12 -30.28
CA SER A 740 26.20 -14.36 -31.24
C SER A 740 26.25 -15.78 -31.80
N GLU A 741 27.44 -16.27 -32.18
CA GLU A 741 27.61 -17.65 -32.63
C GLU A 741 27.27 -18.66 -31.55
N ASN A 742 27.67 -18.40 -30.30
CA ASN A 742 27.33 -19.25 -29.16
C ASN A 742 25.81 -19.34 -28.96
N VAL A 743 25.11 -18.20 -29.02
CA VAL A 743 23.64 -18.17 -28.92
C VAL A 743 23.00 -18.93 -30.09
N ALA A 744 23.45 -18.70 -31.32
CA ALA A 744 22.92 -19.39 -32.49
C ALA A 744 23.09 -20.91 -32.40
N SER A 745 24.29 -21.37 -32.02
CA SER A 745 24.62 -22.78 -31.86
C SER A 745 23.88 -23.43 -30.69
N ARG A 746 23.90 -22.80 -29.50
CA ARG A 746 23.35 -23.33 -28.25
C ARG A 746 21.83 -23.43 -28.27
N TYR A 747 21.15 -22.52 -28.96
CA TYR A 747 19.68 -22.45 -28.99
C TYR A 747 19.08 -22.79 -30.36
N GLY A 748 19.89 -23.31 -31.29
CA GLY A 748 19.41 -23.84 -32.56
C GLY A 748 18.79 -22.79 -33.49
N ILE A 749 19.39 -21.60 -33.58
CA ILE A 749 18.92 -20.53 -34.48
C ILE A 749 19.65 -20.63 -35.81
N SER A 750 18.96 -21.13 -36.83
CA SER A 750 19.56 -21.38 -38.13
C SER A 750 19.96 -20.09 -38.85
N ARG A 751 20.93 -20.20 -39.78
CA ARG A 751 21.33 -19.08 -40.64
C ARG A 751 20.15 -18.50 -41.42
N ARG A 752 19.27 -19.36 -41.92
CA ARG A 752 18.10 -18.95 -42.69
C ARG A 752 17.14 -18.11 -41.85
N GLU A 753 16.82 -18.54 -40.63
CA GLU A 753 15.97 -17.75 -39.71
C GLU A 753 16.56 -16.36 -39.43
N GLN A 754 17.89 -16.28 -39.28
CA GLN A 754 18.57 -15.00 -39.07
C GLN A 754 18.47 -14.06 -40.27
N ASP A 755 18.61 -14.60 -41.49
CA ASP A 755 18.46 -13.82 -42.72
C ASP A 755 16.99 -13.40 -42.96
N GLU A 756 16.02 -14.25 -42.63
CA GLU A 756 14.58 -13.94 -42.68
C GLU A 756 14.22 -12.80 -41.71
N PHE A 757 14.69 -12.86 -40.46
CA PHE A 757 14.50 -11.79 -39.48
C PHE A 757 15.14 -10.48 -39.93
N ALA A 758 16.35 -10.54 -40.48
CA ALA A 758 17.07 -9.36 -40.97
C ALA A 758 16.40 -8.71 -42.19
N ALA A 759 15.91 -9.51 -43.14
CA ALA A 759 15.14 -9.01 -44.27
C ALA A 759 13.86 -8.30 -43.80
N GLU A 760 13.17 -8.86 -42.81
CA GLU A 760 11.97 -8.25 -42.23
C GLU A 760 12.27 -6.93 -41.50
N SER A 761 13.35 -6.86 -40.71
CA SER A 761 13.80 -5.61 -40.08
C SER A 761 14.09 -4.52 -41.13
N GLN A 762 14.78 -4.87 -42.23
CA GLN A 762 15.05 -3.96 -43.34
C GLN A 762 13.78 -3.51 -44.07
N ARG A 763 12.83 -4.43 -44.31
CA ARG A 763 11.54 -4.12 -44.94
C ARG A 763 10.74 -3.13 -44.09
N ARG A 764 10.61 -3.39 -42.78
CA ARG A 764 9.91 -2.51 -41.83
C ARG A 764 10.54 -1.12 -41.77
N ALA A 765 11.86 -1.03 -41.69
CA ALA A 765 12.57 0.25 -41.69
C ALA A 765 12.42 1.01 -43.02
N SER A 766 12.50 0.31 -44.15
CA SER A 766 12.26 0.88 -45.48
C SER A 766 10.86 1.48 -45.59
N GLU A 767 9.84 0.76 -45.11
CA GLU A 767 8.46 1.24 -45.08
C GLU A 767 8.27 2.42 -44.13
N ALA A 768 8.84 2.34 -42.92
CA ALA A 768 8.75 3.41 -41.93
C ALA A 768 9.42 4.70 -42.42
N GLN A 769 10.60 4.60 -43.05
CA GLN A 769 11.32 5.74 -43.62
C GLN A 769 10.58 6.32 -44.82
N THR A 770 10.05 5.50 -45.73
CA THR A 770 9.27 5.96 -46.89
C THR A 770 7.96 6.64 -46.46
N ALA A 771 7.32 6.13 -45.41
CA ALA A 771 6.09 6.70 -44.85
C ALA A 771 6.34 7.89 -43.89
N GLY A 772 7.60 8.30 -43.68
CA GLY A 772 7.95 9.43 -42.82
C GLY A 772 7.69 9.19 -41.32
N ARG A 773 7.64 7.94 -40.85
CA ARG A 773 7.33 7.61 -39.44
C ARG A 773 8.39 8.12 -38.47
N PHE A 774 9.64 8.30 -38.92
CA PHE A 774 10.74 8.79 -38.10
C PHE A 774 10.81 10.32 -37.98
N ASN A 775 9.96 11.06 -38.71
CA ASN A 775 10.00 12.54 -38.73
C ASN A 775 9.75 13.15 -37.34
N ALA A 776 8.96 12.48 -36.50
CA ALA A 776 8.64 12.95 -35.15
C ALA A 776 9.82 12.82 -34.17
N GLU A 777 10.77 11.92 -34.44
CA GLU A 777 11.91 11.63 -33.55
C GLU A 777 13.24 12.19 -34.08
N ILE A 778 13.44 12.28 -35.40
CA ILE A 778 14.69 12.73 -36.02
C ILE A 778 14.89 14.24 -35.89
N VAL A 779 16.11 14.64 -35.57
CA VAL A 779 16.64 16.02 -35.59
C VAL A 779 17.69 16.11 -36.69
N PRO A 780 17.45 16.83 -37.80
CA PRO A 780 18.44 16.99 -38.86
C PRO A 780 19.75 17.61 -38.35
N ILE A 781 20.88 17.05 -38.76
CA ILE A 781 22.21 17.46 -38.30
C ILE A 781 23.00 18.04 -39.46
N ARG A 782 23.55 19.24 -39.28
CA ARG A 782 24.48 19.84 -40.23
C ARG A 782 25.86 19.21 -40.03
N ALA A 783 26.20 18.25 -40.87
CA ALA A 783 27.44 17.51 -40.82
C ALA A 783 28.54 18.20 -41.62
N ARG A 784 29.75 18.23 -41.04
CA ARG A 784 30.97 18.63 -41.75
C ARG A 784 31.49 17.45 -42.58
N HIS A 785 32.02 17.74 -43.76
CA HIS A 785 32.71 16.79 -44.61
C HIS A 785 34.10 17.32 -44.94
N VAL A 786 35.12 16.50 -44.69
CA VAL A 786 36.51 16.81 -45.01
C VAL A 786 36.90 16.04 -46.26
N SER A 787 37.25 16.77 -47.32
CA SER A 787 37.68 16.17 -48.59
C SER A 787 39.02 15.45 -48.43
N GLU A 788 39.16 14.27 -49.03
CA GLU A 788 40.43 13.54 -48.98
C GLU A 788 41.54 14.32 -49.72
N GLY A 789 42.62 14.64 -49.02
CA GLY A 789 43.81 15.27 -49.60
C GLY A 789 43.76 16.80 -49.74
N ILE A 790 42.68 17.47 -49.29
CA ILE A 790 42.55 18.94 -49.26
C ILE A 790 41.91 19.34 -47.92
N ASP A 791 42.48 20.32 -47.20
CA ASP A 791 41.94 20.86 -45.94
C ASP A 791 40.66 21.73 -46.14
N GLU A 792 39.83 21.39 -47.11
CA GLU A 792 38.55 22.05 -47.38
C GLU A 792 37.42 21.35 -46.61
N ILE A 793 36.67 22.13 -45.82
CA ILE A 793 35.51 21.65 -45.05
C ILE A 793 34.23 22.12 -45.74
N THR A 794 33.41 21.19 -46.20
CA THR A 794 32.06 21.46 -46.71
C THR A 794 31.01 21.02 -45.68
N TYR A 795 29.78 21.51 -45.81
CA TYR A 795 28.67 21.14 -44.92
C TYR A 795 27.49 20.58 -45.70
N HIS A 796 26.88 19.53 -45.18
CA HIS A 796 25.65 18.95 -45.71
C HIS A 796 24.68 18.66 -44.56
N VAL A 797 23.38 18.56 -44.86
CA VAL A 797 22.37 18.20 -43.86
C VAL A 797 22.11 16.70 -43.96
N VAL A 798 22.26 16.00 -42.84
CA VAL A 798 21.85 14.61 -42.68
C VAL A 798 20.50 14.62 -41.99
N GLU A 799 19.48 14.08 -42.67
CA GLU A 799 18.08 14.12 -42.22
C GLU A 799 17.40 12.74 -42.21
N ARG A 800 18.11 11.68 -42.64
CA ARG A 800 17.57 10.32 -42.74
C ARG A 800 18.61 9.29 -42.30
N ASP A 801 18.13 8.16 -41.80
CA ASP A 801 18.98 7.01 -41.48
C ASP A 801 19.61 6.44 -42.76
N GLU A 802 20.89 6.12 -42.71
CA GLU A 802 21.66 5.62 -43.87
C GLU A 802 21.87 4.10 -43.85
N GLY A 803 21.49 3.44 -42.76
CA GLY A 803 21.63 2.00 -42.59
C GLY A 803 20.63 1.17 -43.41
N VAL A 804 19.49 1.78 -43.80
CA VAL A 804 18.36 1.09 -44.42
C VAL A 804 18.68 0.67 -45.86
N ARG A 805 18.55 -0.64 -46.14
CA ARG A 805 18.83 -1.24 -47.45
C ARG A 805 17.51 -1.52 -48.16
N HIS A 806 17.03 -0.55 -48.95
CA HIS A 806 15.81 -0.69 -49.73
C HIS A 806 15.85 -1.91 -50.67
N GLY A 807 14.83 -2.76 -50.61
CA GLY A 807 14.75 -3.98 -51.43
C GLY A 807 15.70 -5.11 -51.01
N ALA A 808 16.11 -5.16 -49.74
CA ALA A 808 16.75 -6.33 -49.15
C ALA A 808 15.79 -7.53 -49.17
N THR A 809 16.29 -8.69 -49.59
CA THR A 809 15.52 -9.95 -49.61
C THR A 809 16.34 -11.07 -48.98
N VAL A 810 15.68 -12.13 -48.54
CA VAL A 810 16.32 -13.30 -47.94
C VAL A 810 17.35 -13.90 -48.90
N GLU A 811 17.01 -14.00 -50.19
CA GLU A 811 17.89 -14.55 -51.22
C GLU A 811 19.19 -13.74 -51.34
N LYS A 812 19.10 -12.40 -51.33
CA LYS A 812 20.28 -11.54 -51.36
C LYS A 812 21.12 -11.68 -50.10
N LEU A 813 20.48 -11.72 -48.92
CA LEU A 813 21.18 -11.86 -47.64
C LEU A 813 21.87 -13.22 -47.53
N SER A 814 21.26 -14.29 -48.06
CA SER A 814 21.82 -15.64 -48.07
C SER A 814 23.08 -15.77 -48.92
N THR A 815 23.32 -14.87 -49.89
CA THR A 815 24.60 -14.85 -50.64
C THR A 815 25.78 -14.31 -49.83
N LEU A 816 25.53 -13.65 -48.70
CA LEU A 816 26.58 -13.09 -47.86
C LEU A 816 27.32 -14.21 -47.10
N LYS A 817 28.65 -14.18 -47.18
CA LYS A 817 29.51 -15.08 -46.43
C LYS A 817 29.42 -14.79 -44.92
N PRO A 818 29.29 -15.82 -44.07
CA PRO A 818 29.51 -15.71 -42.63
C PRO A 818 30.82 -15.00 -42.29
N VAL A 819 30.84 -14.24 -41.20
CA VAL A 819 32.06 -13.55 -40.74
C VAL A 819 33.08 -14.54 -40.18
N LEU A 820 32.61 -15.60 -39.49
CA LEU A 820 33.42 -16.72 -39.04
C LEU A 820 33.22 -17.92 -39.97
N GLU A 821 34.27 -18.72 -40.17
CA GLU A 821 34.19 -19.95 -40.94
C GLU A 821 33.16 -20.90 -40.31
N ASN A 822 32.23 -21.44 -41.11
CA ASN A 822 31.09 -22.25 -40.66
C ASN A 822 30.15 -21.54 -39.65
N GLY A 823 30.21 -20.21 -39.54
CA GLY A 823 29.38 -19.42 -38.65
C GLY A 823 27.99 -19.08 -39.23
N PHE A 824 27.16 -18.49 -38.38
CA PHE A 824 25.79 -18.09 -38.69
C PHE A 824 25.64 -16.57 -38.93
N SER A 825 26.49 -15.73 -38.34
CA SER A 825 26.36 -14.27 -38.41
C SER A 825 27.02 -13.70 -39.67
N THR A 826 26.37 -12.73 -40.31
CA THR A 826 26.86 -11.96 -41.47
C THR A 826 26.66 -10.46 -41.26
N ALA A 827 27.27 -9.64 -42.12
CA ALA A 827 26.95 -8.20 -42.22
C ALA A 827 25.50 -7.91 -42.70
N GLY A 828 24.75 -8.95 -43.07
CA GLY A 828 23.34 -8.90 -43.43
C GLY A 828 22.40 -9.03 -42.23
N ASN A 829 22.74 -9.91 -41.28
CA ASN A 829 21.90 -10.28 -40.14
C ASN A 829 22.45 -9.81 -38.78
N SER A 830 23.41 -8.89 -38.81
CA SER A 830 23.95 -8.18 -37.65
C SER A 830 23.77 -6.68 -37.80
N SER A 831 23.72 -5.98 -36.68
CA SER A 831 23.68 -4.51 -36.65
C SER A 831 24.92 -3.89 -37.25
N GLN A 832 24.74 -2.69 -37.80
CA GLN A 832 25.82 -1.91 -38.36
C GLN A 832 26.53 -1.12 -37.27
N ILE A 833 27.85 -1.05 -37.34
CA ILE A 833 28.64 -0.06 -36.60
C ILE A 833 28.18 1.32 -37.08
N SER A 834 27.74 2.16 -36.15
CA SER A 834 26.99 3.37 -36.48
C SER A 834 27.32 4.54 -35.56
N ASP A 835 27.14 5.75 -36.08
CA ASP A 835 27.24 6.98 -35.31
C ASP A 835 25.84 7.56 -35.06
N GLY A 836 25.66 8.21 -33.92
CA GLY A 836 24.40 8.92 -33.61
C GLY A 836 24.25 9.31 -32.15
N ALA A 837 23.23 10.13 -31.89
CA ALA A 837 22.88 10.63 -30.56
C ALA A 837 21.36 10.58 -30.31
N SER A 838 20.98 10.63 -29.04
CA SER A 838 19.60 10.66 -28.57
C SER A 838 19.48 11.42 -27.25
N SER A 839 18.32 12.03 -27.01
CA SER A 839 18.06 12.83 -25.82
C SER A 839 16.57 12.84 -25.46
N THR A 840 16.30 12.77 -24.16
CA THR A 840 14.99 12.69 -23.54
C THR A 840 14.94 13.66 -22.37
N VAL A 841 13.93 14.53 -22.34
CA VAL A 841 13.67 15.45 -21.21
C VAL A 841 12.66 14.81 -20.27
N LEU A 842 13.03 14.71 -19.00
CA LEU A 842 12.21 14.15 -17.93
C LEU A 842 11.90 15.21 -16.88
N ALA A 843 10.70 15.17 -16.30
CA ALA A 843 10.30 16.06 -15.22
C ALA A 843 9.41 15.34 -14.20
N ARG A 844 9.28 15.91 -12.99
CA ARG A 844 8.21 15.53 -12.06
C ARG A 844 6.86 16.00 -12.63
N ARG A 845 5.83 15.15 -12.58
CA ARG A 845 4.49 15.51 -13.10
C ARG A 845 3.98 16.82 -12.49
N SER A 846 4.04 16.96 -11.17
CA SER A 846 3.58 18.18 -10.49
C SER A 846 4.29 19.45 -10.97
N TRP A 847 5.58 19.35 -11.32
CA TRP A 847 6.33 20.45 -11.91
C TRP A 847 5.83 20.74 -13.34
N ALA A 848 5.69 19.71 -14.17
CA ALA A 848 5.20 19.86 -15.55
C ALA A 848 3.79 20.48 -15.59
N ASP A 849 2.89 19.99 -14.75
CA ASP A 849 1.52 20.49 -14.63
C ASP A 849 1.50 21.97 -14.18
N ALA A 850 2.33 22.33 -13.19
CA ALA A 850 2.46 23.70 -12.72
C ALA A 850 3.00 24.69 -13.79
N HIS A 851 3.75 24.18 -14.77
CA HIS A 851 4.27 24.95 -15.90
C HIS A 851 3.38 24.85 -17.16
N GLY A 852 2.22 24.19 -17.07
CA GLY A 852 1.29 24.05 -18.19
C GLY A 852 1.81 23.16 -19.34
N LEU A 853 2.78 22.30 -19.05
CA LEU A 853 3.41 21.41 -20.04
C LEU A 853 2.58 20.14 -20.19
N LYS A 854 2.59 19.56 -21.39
CA LYS A 854 1.89 18.31 -21.70
C LYS A 854 2.91 17.16 -21.81
N PRO A 855 2.95 16.24 -20.84
CA PRO A 855 3.69 15.00 -20.97
C PRO A 855 3.32 14.23 -22.24
N ILE A 856 4.32 13.61 -22.89
CA ILE A 856 4.10 12.66 -24.00
C ILE A 856 4.09 11.21 -23.52
N ALA A 857 4.71 10.95 -22.36
CA ALA A 857 4.76 9.66 -21.72
C ALA A 857 5.15 9.80 -20.25
N ARG A 858 5.17 8.70 -19.52
CA ARG A 858 5.74 8.56 -18.19
C ARG A 858 6.62 7.31 -18.10
N PHE A 859 7.66 7.39 -17.28
CA PHE A 859 8.53 6.28 -16.94
C PHE A 859 7.94 5.51 -15.75
N ALA A 860 7.77 4.19 -15.89
CA ALA A 860 7.14 3.36 -14.85
C ALA A 860 8.08 2.37 -14.14
N GLY A 861 9.32 2.22 -14.61
CA GLY A 861 10.35 1.45 -13.91
C GLY A 861 11.37 0.78 -14.84
N THR A 862 12.47 0.33 -14.24
CA THR A 862 13.55 -0.41 -14.90
C THR A 862 13.93 -1.63 -14.06
N GLN A 863 14.26 -2.74 -14.72
CA GLN A 863 14.91 -3.88 -14.10
C GLN A 863 16.16 -4.29 -14.88
N ILE A 864 17.14 -4.79 -14.13
CA ILE A 864 18.42 -5.27 -14.64
C ILE A 864 18.59 -6.71 -14.18
N ALA A 865 19.09 -7.57 -15.05
CA ALA A 865 19.39 -8.96 -14.71
C ALA A 865 20.68 -9.43 -15.38
N GLY A 866 21.32 -10.46 -14.82
CA GLY A 866 22.54 -11.05 -15.34
C GLY A 866 22.33 -12.44 -15.95
N CYS A 867 23.21 -12.80 -16.89
CA CYS A 867 23.40 -14.14 -17.46
C CYS A 867 24.90 -14.40 -17.68
N ALA A 868 25.28 -15.57 -18.21
CA ALA A 868 26.69 -15.83 -18.46
C ALA A 868 27.26 -14.89 -19.55
N PRO A 869 28.51 -14.39 -19.41
CA PRO A 869 29.09 -13.46 -20.40
C PRO A 869 29.17 -14.02 -21.82
N ASP A 870 29.34 -15.34 -21.98
CA ASP A 870 29.47 -16.00 -23.29
C ASP A 870 28.16 -16.10 -24.08
N GLU A 871 27.02 -15.82 -23.44
CA GLU A 871 25.66 -15.84 -24.00
C GLU A 871 24.93 -14.51 -23.78
N MET A 872 25.65 -13.44 -23.46
CA MET A 872 25.10 -12.13 -23.05
C MET A 872 23.95 -11.58 -23.90
N GLY A 873 23.86 -11.98 -25.18
CA GLY A 873 22.76 -11.64 -26.06
C GLY A 873 21.37 -11.97 -25.49
N ILE A 874 21.27 -12.95 -24.59
CA ILE A 874 20.00 -13.39 -23.99
C ILE A 874 19.57 -12.56 -22.77
N GLY A 875 20.39 -11.60 -22.31
CA GLY A 875 20.10 -10.73 -21.17
C GLY A 875 18.67 -10.15 -21.13
N PRO A 876 18.08 -9.70 -22.26
CA PRO A 876 16.69 -9.22 -22.31
C PRO A 876 15.66 -10.16 -21.68
N ILE A 877 15.84 -11.49 -21.79
CA ILE A 877 14.91 -12.48 -21.25
C ILE A 877 14.77 -12.32 -19.74
N PHE A 878 15.91 -12.25 -19.06
CA PHE A 878 15.95 -12.14 -17.61
C PHE A 878 15.48 -10.77 -17.14
N ALA A 879 15.87 -9.70 -17.85
CA ALA A 879 15.48 -8.34 -17.50
C ALA A 879 13.97 -8.11 -17.65
N ILE A 880 13.36 -8.58 -18.74
CA ILE A 880 11.91 -8.47 -18.96
C ILE A 880 11.14 -9.33 -17.95
N ARG A 881 11.56 -10.56 -17.67
CA ARG A 881 10.94 -11.39 -16.64
C ARG A 881 11.01 -10.73 -15.25
N SER A 882 12.15 -10.11 -14.92
CA SER A 882 12.29 -9.34 -13.67
C SER A 882 11.36 -8.13 -13.66
N LEU A 883 11.25 -7.39 -14.78
CA LEU A 883 10.37 -6.24 -14.92
C LEU A 883 8.89 -6.60 -14.75
N HIS A 884 8.46 -7.70 -15.37
CA HIS A 884 7.12 -8.26 -15.20
C HIS A 884 6.81 -8.60 -13.75
N LYS A 885 7.75 -9.28 -13.08
CA LYS A 885 7.62 -9.60 -11.66
C LYS A 885 7.56 -8.33 -10.79
N TYR A 886 8.40 -7.34 -11.08
CA TYR A 886 8.45 -6.07 -10.35
C TYR A 886 7.15 -5.27 -10.47
N LEU A 887 6.48 -5.33 -11.62
CA LEU A 887 5.29 -4.53 -11.92
C LEU A 887 3.98 -5.31 -11.86
N GLY A 888 4.02 -6.62 -11.65
CA GLY A 888 2.83 -7.46 -11.66
C GLY A 888 2.13 -7.54 -13.03
N ILE A 889 2.89 -7.50 -14.13
CA ILE A 889 2.37 -7.55 -15.51
C ILE A 889 2.86 -8.77 -16.28
N GLU A 890 2.23 -9.03 -17.42
CA GLU A 890 2.61 -10.08 -18.38
C GLU A 890 2.74 -9.51 -19.81
N ASN A 891 3.32 -10.28 -20.74
CA ASN A 891 3.47 -9.85 -22.14
C ASN A 891 2.15 -9.45 -22.82
N LYS A 892 1.01 -10.00 -22.36
CA LYS A 892 -0.31 -9.68 -22.92
C LYS A 892 -0.73 -8.23 -22.61
N ASP A 893 -0.19 -7.65 -21.53
CA ASP A 893 -0.45 -6.29 -21.10
C ASP A 893 0.46 -5.28 -21.81
N VAL A 894 1.49 -5.76 -22.53
CA VAL A 894 2.44 -4.94 -23.26
C VAL A 894 2.01 -4.81 -24.72
N ASP A 895 1.92 -3.57 -25.17
CA ASP A 895 1.47 -3.20 -26.50
C ASP A 895 2.56 -3.36 -27.55
N LEU A 896 3.74 -2.82 -27.24
CA LEU A 896 4.91 -2.74 -28.13
C LEU A 896 6.21 -3.00 -27.37
N VAL A 897 7.17 -3.58 -28.07
CA VAL A 897 8.52 -3.83 -27.53
C VAL A 897 9.56 -3.32 -28.52
N GLU A 898 10.41 -2.40 -28.08
CA GLU A 898 11.64 -2.03 -28.79
C GLU A 898 12.81 -2.80 -28.17
N MET A 899 13.24 -3.87 -28.85
CA MET A 899 14.35 -4.71 -28.41
C MET A 899 15.56 -4.54 -29.32
N ASN A 900 16.73 -4.20 -28.76
CA ASN A 900 17.92 -3.93 -29.55
C ASN A 900 18.34 -5.16 -30.39
N GLU A 901 18.45 -5.00 -31.71
CA GLU A 901 18.81 -6.06 -32.66
C GLU A 901 20.33 -6.06 -32.92
N ALA A 902 21.15 -6.32 -31.89
CA ALA A 902 22.60 -6.37 -32.08
C ALA A 902 22.99 -7.45 -33.12
N PHE A 903 22.37 -8.62 -32.99
CA PHE A 903 22.41 -9.76 -33.92
C PHE A 903 21.02 -10.38 -34.04
N ALA A 904 20.69 -11.00 -35.17
CA ALA A 904 19.41 -11.68 -35.35
C ALA A 904 19.26 -12.89 -34.41
N SER A 905 20.35 -13.65 -34.19
CA SER A 905 20.39 -14.82 -33.30
C SER A 905 19.80 -14.53 -31.91
N GLN A 906 20.24 -13.45 -31.27
CA GLN A 906 19.77 -13.07 -29.94
C GLN A 906 18.33 -12.57 -29.96
N SER A 907 17.93 -11.78 -30.97
CA SER A 907 16.58 -11.22 -31.04
C SER A 907 15.55 -12.34 -31.21
N ILE A 908 15.81 -13.27 -32.13
CA ILE A 908 14.93 -14.41 -32.38
C ILE A 908 14.77 -15.25 -31.12
N TYR A 909 15.89 -15.59 -30.46
CA TYR A 909 15.83 -16.41 -29.26
C TYR A 909 15.11 -15.69 -28.10
N CYS A 910 15.40 -14.41 -27.86
CA CYS A 910 14.73 -13.64 -26.81
C CYS A 910 13.21 -13.54 -27.05
N LEU A 911 12.77 -13.23 -28.26
CA LEU A 911 11.35 -13.15 -28.59
C LEU A 911 10.65 -14.50 -28.40
N ARG A 912 11.29 -15.60 -28.87
CA ARG A 912 10.77 -16.96 -28.75
C ARG A 912 10.62 -17.38 -27.29
N GLU A 913 11.67 -17.20 -26.50
CA GLU A 913 11.72 -17.61 -25.09
C GLU A 913 10.80 -16.76 -24.18
N LEU A 914 10.60 -15.49 -24.54
CA LEU A 914 9.64 -14.63 -23.85
C LEU A 914 8.21 -14.85 -24.35
N GLY A 915 7.99 -15.48 -25.50
CA GLY A 915 6.65 -15.58 -26.11
C GLY A 915 6.10 -14.22 -26.55
N ILE A 916 6.97 -13.30 -26.99
CA ILE A 916 6.57 -12.00 -27.54
C ILE A 916 6.25 -12.17 -29.02
N ASP A 917 5.07 -11.74 -29.43
CA ASP A 917 4.68 -11.70 -30.84
C ASP A 917 5.60 -10.73 -31.61
N ILE A 918 6.24 -11.22 -32.66
CA ILE A 918 7.12 -10.45 -33.55
C ILE A 918 6.39 -9.28 -34.22
N SER A 919 5.07 -9.30 -34.30
CA SER A 919 4.26 -8.18 -34.79
C SER A 919 4.28 -6.97 -33.85
N LYS A 920 4.53 -7.19 -32.55
CA LYS A 920 4.66 -6.16 -31.51
C LYS A 920 6.08 -5.68 -31.29
N ALA A 921 7.08 -6.45 -31.76
CA ALA A 921 8.49 -6.15 -31.55
C ALA A 921 9.07 -5.37 -32.74
N ASN A 922 9.75 -4.25 -32.49
CA ASN A 922 10.45 -3.44 -33.50
C ASN A 922 9.61 -3.19 -34.76
N CYS A 923 8.42 -2.60 -34.61
CA CYS A 923 7.44 -2.46 -35.69
C CYS A 923 7.95 -1.61 -36.87
N ASN A 924 8.94 -0.74 -36.62
CA ASN A 924 9.58 0.10 -37.63
C ASN A 924 10.99 -0.38 -38.01
N GLY A 925 11.34 -1.63 -37.67
CA GLY A 925 12.68 -2.18 -37.85
C GLY A 925 13.63 -1.76 -36.73
N GLY A 926 14.57 -2.64 -36.37
CA GLY A 926 15.50 -2.39 -35.28
C GLY A 926 16.92 -2.08 -35.76
N ALA A 927 17.90 -2.37 -34.90
CA ALA A 927 19.29 -2.00 -35.11
C ALA A 927 19.99 -2.72 -36.29
N ILE A 928 19.47 -3.85 -36.79
CA ILE A 928 19.96 -4.47 -38.03
C ILE A 928 19.75 -3.53 -39.23
N ALA A 929 18.59 -2.86 -39.27
CA ALA A 929 18.25 -1.94 -40.33
C ALA A 929 18.76 -0.52 -40.05
N LEU A 930 18.47 0.02 -38.87
CA LEU A 930 18.72 1.42 -38.53
C LEU A 930 20.17 1.68 -38.10
N GLY A 931 20.82 0.70 -37.46
CA GLY A 931 22.14 0.85 -36.86
C GLY A 931 22.14 0.91 -35.33
N HIS A 932 23.32 0.72 -34.74
CA HIS A 932 23.52 0.57 -33.29
C HIS A 932 24.64 1.48 -32.75
N PRO A 933 24.41 2.79 -32.58
CA PRO A 933 25.32 3.65 -31.81
C PRO A 933 25.25 3.24 -30.34
N VAL A 934 26.25 2.50 -29.84
CA VAL A 934 26.15 1.77 -28.56
C VAL A 934 25.75 2.64 -27.38
N GLY A 935 26.34 3.84 -27.22
CA GLY A 935 25.99 4.77 -26.14
C GLY A 935 24.57 5.36 -26.26
N ALA A 936 24.05 5.53 -27.48
CA ALA A 936 22.81 6.25 -27.76
C ALA A 936 21.57 5.36 -27.95
N THR A 937 21.76 4.04 -28.04
CA THR A 937 20.69 3.13 -28.50
C THR A 937 19.47 3.08 -27.59
N GLY A 938 19.66 3.09 -26.27
CA GLY A 938 18.55 3.02 -25.33
C GLY A 938 17.55 4.17 -25.46
N ALA A 939 18.03 5.42 -25.38
CA ALA A 939 17.15 6.58 -25.54
C ALA A 939 16.67 6.74 -27.01
N ARG A 940 17.44 6.25 -27.99
CA ARG A 940 17.00 6.17 -29.39
C ARG A 940 15.76 5.28 -29.52
N GLN A 941 15.80 4.10 -28.93
CA GLN A 941 14.67 3.17 -28.90
C GLN A 941 13.49 3.72 -28.11
N THR A 942 13.74 4.46 -27.01
CA THR A 942 12.67 5.18 -26.31
C THR A 942 11.96 6.18 -27.24
N ALA A 943 12.69 6.99 -28.01
CA ALA A 943 12.08 7.92 -28.97
C ALA A 943 11.21 7.17 -30.01
N THR A 944 11.70 6.06 -30.54
CA THR A 944 10.98 5.26 -31.54
C THR A 944 9.75 4.58 -30.94
N LEU A 945 9.87 4.03 -29.74
CA LEU A 945 8.77 3.40 -29.00
C LEU A 945 7.64 4.41 -28.75
N LEU A 946 7.96 5.60 -28.24
CA LEU A 946 6.96 6.62 -27.92
C LEU A 946 6.25 7.14 -29.17
N ALA A 947 6.99 7.37 -30.27
CA ALA A 947 6.41 7.75 -31.55
C ALA A 947 5.46 6.67 -32.09
N GLU A 948 5.83 5.39 -31.95
CA GLU A 948 5.03 4.28 -32.46
C GLU A 948 3.80 3.97 -31.59
N LEU A 949 3.91 4.07 -30.26
CA LEU A 949 2.76 4.02 -29.35
C LEU A 949 1.75 5.11 -29.70
N GLN A 950 2.21 6.33 -29.95
CA GLN A 950 1.34 7.44 -30.38
C GLN A 950 0.69 7.16 -31.74
N ARG A 951 1.44 6.62 -32.69
CA ARG A 951 0.95 6.32 -34.04
C ARG A 951 -0.10 5.20 -34.06
N GLN A 952 0.07 4.19 -33.21
CA GLN A 952 -0.85 3.06 -33.11
C GLN A 952 -1.98 3.27 -32.08
N ASP A 953 -2.01 4.42 -31.40
CA ASP A 953 -2.92 4.72 -30.28
C ASP A 953 -2.88 3.63 -29.18
N LYS A 954 -1.65 3.24 -28.80
CA LYS A 954 -1.36 2.25 -27.76
C LYS A 954 -0.67 2.90 -26.57
N GLU A 955 -0.62 2.24 -25.42
CA GLU A 955 -0.20 2.88 -24.17
C GLU A 955 1.09 2.31 -23.59
N ILE A 956 1.24 0.97 -23.54
CA ILE A 956 2.27 0.32 -22.70
C ILE A 956 3.42 -0.22 -23.56
N GLY A 957 4.60 0.39 -23.46
CA GLY A 957 5.78 -0.02 -24.21
C GLY A 957 6.95 -0.47 -23.34
N ILE A 958 7.71 -1.46 -23.81
CA ILE A 958 8.98 -1.87 -23.20
C ILE A 958 10.15 -1.54 -24.13
N VAL A 959 11.21 -0.96 -23.58
CA VAL A 959 12.54 -0.92 -24.22
C VAL A 959 13.43 -1.95 -23.54
N SER A 960 14.11 -2.80 -24.30
CA SER A 960 15.00 -3.83 -23.74
C SER A 960 16.22 -4.08 -24.60
N MET A 961 17.34 -4.42 -23.97
CA MET A 961 18.57 -4.79 -24.65
C MET A 961 19.51 -5.61 -23.78
N CYS A 962 20.40 -6.36 -24.44
CA CYS A 962 21.61 -6.84 -23.80
C CYS A 962 22.55 -5.66 -23.53
N ALA A 963 23.30 -5.75 -22.45
CA ALA A 963 24.48 -4.97 -22.17
C ALA A 963 25.66 -5.95 -22.07
N SER A 964 26.84 -5.53 -22.53
CA SER A 964 28.00 -6.43 -22.64
C SER A 964 28.29 -7.18 -21.33
N THR A 965 29.06 -8.26 -21.41
CA THR A 965 29.50 -9.06 -20.25
C THR A 965 28.37 -9.68 -19.43
N GLY A 966 27.29 -10.10 -20.09
CA GLY A 966 26.25 -10.93 -19.47
C GLY A 966 25.17 -10.16 -18.73
N MET A 967 24.75 -8.99 -19.24
CA MET A 967 23.71 -8.18 -18.60
C MET A 967 22.52 -7.95 -19.54
N GLY A 968 21.34 -7.81 -18.96
CA GLY A 968 20.12 -7.34 -19.62
C GLY A 968 19.52 -6.16 -18.88
N VAL A 969 18.90 -5.25 -19.63
CA VAL A 969 18.19 -4.10 -19.08
C VAL A 969 16.85 -3.97 -19.77
N ALA A 970 15.78 -3.77 -18.99
CA ALA A 970 14.44 -3.54 -19.50
C ALA A 970 13.77 -2.39 -18.74
N SER A 971 13.16 -1.46 -19.46
CA SER A 971 12.40 -0.33 -18.90
C SER A 971 11.02 -0.27 -19.52
N ILE A 972 10.03 0.17 -18.73
CA ILE A 972 8.66 0.35 -19.18
C ILE A 972 8.30 1.84 -19.28
N PHE A 973 7.57 2.16 -20.34
CA PHE A 973 7.10 3.51 -20.65
C PHE A 973 5.61 3.47 -20.97
N ILE A 974 4.91 4.52 -20.60
CA ILE A 974 3.46 4.59 -20.73
C ILE A 974 3.12 5.92 -21.39
N ARG A 975 2.47 5.86 -22.55
CA ARG A 975 2.05 7.05 -23.30
C ARG A 975 1.01 7.86 -22.51
N GLU A 976 1.06 9.18 -22.62
CA GLU A 976 0.22 10.12 -21.85
C GLU A 976 -0.96 10.74 -22.61
#